data_AF-A0A9D4RLZ7-F1
#
_entry.id   AF-A0A9D4RLZ7-F1
#
_cell.length_a   1.000
_cell.length_b   1.000
_cell.length_c   1.000
_cell.angle_alpha   90.00
_cell.angle_beta   90.00
_cell.angle_gamma   90.00
#
_symmetry.space_group_name_H-M   'P 1'
#
loop_
_entity.id
_entity.type
_entity.pdbx_description
1 polymer ?
#
loop_
_entity_poly.entity_id
_entity_poly.type
_entity_poly.pdbx_seq_one_letter_code
_entity_poly.pdbx_strand_id
1 'polypeptide(L)'
;MFWCSRFNTTILFDDGSMLAFYTELLLAPENITKYHAYTSPGIYQLSAVIENPVGHFEGNYSIVVQYPVRNLELRVKSPQILPIGSSINTLFNLTFLGLVEPATNASIMTDFKDGTIIIDPFLANDSTPIVFGMWHPYIDAGTYNVSMNVSNLVSWIFLHQVVDVDEKLYEVVLTPALHYVITNTFVDLLVTMLAGTRATCLYESGDGSPTVLIPCSRIAVASVSHQYATVGVYHPSVFANNSVGYVFVYSSIGPIFVQNPVVGFKTVSLTKIAFIGPPYTPTYELTLKFELLFDNRELLPTNASYKVDFGDGYVTSVLDLPPIVKVTNYNGSYDLMLELTHTYIHGGNFSIDITIWNLVSNVTYSDTFDIYEAIANLRVNTFGYDAGVKMTGLGPEMNYFAQENPVWFQASHDKGSHVSYFWIFNDSLSESTDLIDYVLHNYLEPGMYNVQLIASNYIGSATVYPMIHVQRSCKNIAISSDTPRSKNTTFDFPVFPGNIATDACYMIDFKDNSAEPSQYQFFGNLDYCKTVPEWSALLDKTIGHFVAVSSWELEVKRFEFLNQPTTTGLPTTSTVSITTTIKTTTTMTTTTSLATTTSTPSSTMTLATTTDLYGNFTTTTGEPTTSTDPYYNFTSSSIAATTTGTTTSTTDGTTTITTTTLIPTTTVPLSYNSTWNITIQTKYMIPGMYATELKCRNWVSQDQAGWETGVTKGQCWWPYVNVSSANPCKAPMCDEAVPTMRKAYRSEKLIIYSNVTINCTATKIAFFWWRVFKQNLEGENETEVTDLKGADYYSIGARNLILTGNTLEYGLYRFELNVSMNETMGMDRQDSLFLRIVETPLVAKIAGGEYVMRPWGDFLPLEIDGGTFSYDPDMEDPADKTGMEFIWLCRRTCESWPQEFTEDYNVAVSMPPNNCSYSDVTDRGCNKVDMFDSSGTSLKYIADTIL
;
A
#
# COMPACT_ATOMS: atom_id res chain seq x y z
N MET A 1 -79.89 -109.40 19.48
CA MET A 1 -80.96 -109.61 20.49
C MET A 1 -81.53 -108.24 20.84
N PHE A 2 -82.81 -108.17 21.21
CA PHE A 2 -83.65 -106.97 21.28
C PHE A 2 -82.97 -105.68 21.80
N TRP A 3 -82.80 -104.70 20.92
CA TRP A 3 -82.68 -103.27 21.27
C TRP A 3 -83.92 -102.57 20.72
N CYS A 4 -85.04 -102.73 21.45
CA CYS A 4 -86.37 -102.26 21.04
C CYS A 4 -86.98 -101.35 22.12
N SER A 5 -86.21 -100.41 22.64
CA SER A 5 -86.71 -99.40 23.59
C SER A 5 -87.34 -98.23 22.81
N ARG A 6 -88.65 -98.05 22.98
CA ARG A 6 -89.27 -96.74 22.78
C ARG A 6 -88.77 -95.82 23.90
N PHE A 7 -88.48 -94.55 23.60
CA PHE A 7 -88.03 -93.60 24.61
C PHE A 7 -88.81 -92.28 24.52
N ASN A 8 -88.92 -91.63 25.67
CA ASN A 8 -89.45 -90.28 25.81
C ASN A 8 -88.25 -89.33 25.93
N THR A 9 -88.15 -88.37 25.02
CA THR A 9 -87.14 -87.32 25.06
C THR A 9 -87.80 -86.04 25.54
N THR A 10 -87.32 -85.51 26.67
CA THR A 10 -87.81 -84.26 27.25
C THR A 10 -86.68 -83.23 27.20
N ILE A 11 -86.82 -82.23 26.33
CA ILE A 11 -85.91 -81.08 26.29
C ILE A 11 -86.50 -79.97 27.16
N LEU A 12 -85.75 -79.52 28.15
CA LEU A 12 -86.01 -78.34 28.98
C LEU A 12 -85.18 -77.19 28.42
N PHE A 13 -85.83 -76.10 28.00
CA PHE A 13 -85.13 -74.98 27.34
C PHE A 13 -84.66 -73.88 28.31
N ASP A 14 -84.82 -74.06 29.62
CA ASP A 14 -84.45 -73.08 30.66
C ASP A 14 -85.18 -71.72 30.59
N ASP A 15 -86.18 -71.58 29.70
CA ASP A 15 -87.13 -70.46 29.63
C ASP A 15 -88.51 -70.82 30.24
N GLY A 16 -88.58 -71.95 30.95
CA GLY A 16 -89.81 -72.52 31.51
C GLY A 16 -90.62 -73.38 30.51
N SER A 17 -90.24 -73.43 29.23
CA SER A 17 -90.84 -74.34 28.27
C SER A 17 -90.15 -75.71 28.24
N MET A 18 -90.93 -76.74 27.88
CA MET A 18 -90.45 -78.11 27.70
C MET A 18 -91.01 -78.71 26.41
N LEU A 19 -90.19 -79.44 25.67
CA LEU A 19 -90.61 -80.29 24.56
C LEU A 19 -90.38 -81.76 24.92
N ALA A 20 -91.41 -82.39 25.47
CA ALA A 20 -91.50 -83.84 25.54
C ALA A 20 -91.96 -84.38 24.17
N PHE A 21 -91.22 -85.34 23.63
CA PHE A 21 -91.63 -86.10 22.45
C PHE A 21 -91.25 -87.57 22.57
N TYR A 22 -92.13 -88.43 22.11
CA TYR A 22 -91.98 -89.88 22.19
C TYR A 22 -91.51 -90.45 20.85
N THR A 23 -90.47 -91.28 20.88
CA THR A 23 -89.96 -91.94 19.67
C THR A 23 -90.40 -93.41 19.66
N GLU A 24 -91.37 -93.69 18.78
CA GLU A 24 -91.91 -95.01 18.46
C GLU A 24 -90.88 -95.89 17.74
N LEU A 25 -89.99 -96.53 18.52
CA LEU A 25 -89.05 -97.59 18.12
C LEU A 25 -87.94 -97.18 17.12
N LEU A 26 -86.78 -96.78 17.65
CA LEU A 26 -85.57 -96.61 16.83
C LEU A 26 -84.90 -97.95 16.50
N LEU A 27 -84.62 -98.16 15.21
CA LEU A 27 -83.96 -99.35 14.66
C LEU A 27 -82.48 -99.10 14.29
N ALA A 28 -82.07 -97.83 14.26
CA ALA A 28 -80.71 -97.34 14.04
C ALA A 28 -80.58 -95.95 14.71
N PRO A 29 -79.37 -95.39 14.91
CA PRO A 29 -79.20 -94.01 15.36
C PRO A 29 -79.75 -93.00 14.34
N GLU A 30 -80.51 -92.01 14.80
CA GLU A 30 -81.12 -90.96 13.97
C GLU A 30 -80.90 -89.57 14.59
N ASN A 31 -80.53 -88.59 13.76
CA ASN A 31 -80.35 -87.19 14.20
C ASN A 31 -81.70 -86.47 14.25
N ILE A 32 -82.29 -86.37 15.44
CA ILE A 32 -83.59 -85.72 15.63
C ILE A 32 -83.41 -84.21 15.85
N THR A 33 -83.51 -83.42 14.77
CA THR A 33 -83.57 -81.95 14.87
C THR A 33 -84.91 -81.49 15.44
N LYS A 34 -84.89 -80.62 16.45
CA LYS A 34 -86.04 -79.85 16.94
C LYS A 34 -85.73 -78.35 16.87
N TYR A 35 -86.77 -77.54 16.74
CA TYR A 35 -86.67 -76.08 16.72
C TYR A 35 -87.30 -75.51 17.99
N HIS A 36 -86.69 -74.48 18.56
CA HIS A 36 -87.22 -73.69 19.67
C HIS A 36 -87.00 -72.20 19.41
N ALA A 37 -87.81 -71.34 20.04
CA ALA A 37 -87.78 -69.90 19.86
C ALA A 37 -87.86 -69.19 21.21
N TYR A 38 -86.69 -68.79 21.72
CA TYR A 38 -86.57 -67.96 22.92
C TYR A 38 -87.22 -66.60 22.70
N THR A 39 -88.03 -66.15 23.66
CA THR A 39 -88.82 -64.92 23.56
C THR A 39 -88.16 -63.69 24.21
N SER A 40 -87.14 -63.91 25.04
CA SER A 40 -86.34 -62.89 25.72
C SER A 40 -84.83 -63.12 25.47
N PRO A 41 -83.99 -62.08 25.60
CA PRO A 41 -82.54 -62.23 25.55
C PRO A 41 -82.02 -62.77 26.89
N GLY A 42 -80.96 -63.57 26.85
CA GLY A 42 -80.46 -64.26 28.03
C GLY A 42 -79.36 -65.28 27.72
N ILE A 43 -78.93 -65.99 28.77
CA ILE A 43 -78.06 -67.17 28.66
C ILE A 43 -78.85 -68.34 29.26
N TYR A 44 -79.28 -69.26 28.40
CA TYR A 44 -80.14 -70.39 28.75
C TYR A 44 -79.34 -71.68 28.82
N GLN A 45 -79.54 -72.50 29.85
CA GLN A 45 -78.90 -73.80 30.05
C GLN A 45 -79.84 -74.94 29.67
N LEU A 46 -79.99 -75.17 28.36
CA LEU A 46 -80.82 -76.23 27.81
C LEU A 46 -80.38 -77.59 28.35
N SER A 47 -81.29 -78.33 28.98
CA SER A 47 -81.11 -79.73 29.40
C SER A 47 -81.92 -80.66 28.51
N ALA A 48 -81.30 -81.70 27.97
CA ALA A 48 -81.95 -82.72 27.16
C ALA A 48 -81.95 -84.07 27.88
N VAL A 49 -83.11 -84.46 28.42
CA VAL A 49 -83.34 -85.75 29.08
C VAL A 49 -83.86 -86.77 28.06
N ILE A 50 -83.32 -87.99 28.08
CA ILE A 50 -83.80 -89.13 27.28
C ILE A 50 -84.01 -90.32 28.22
N GLU A 51 -85.24 -90.80 28.32
CA GLU A 51 -85.66 -91.84 29.26
C GLU A 51 -86.43 -92.99 28.58
N ASN A 52 -86.23 -94.21 29.07
CA ASN A 52 -87.00 -95.39 28.71
C ASN A 52 -87.27 -96.24 29.97
N PRO A 53 -88.09 -97.32 29.91
CA PRO A 53 -88.44 -98.12 31.09
C PRO A 53 -87.29 -98.83 31.83
N VAL A 54 -86.04 -98.72 31.36
CA VAL A 54 -84.84 -99.33 31.97
C VAL A 54 -83.63 -98.37 32.08
N GLY A 55 -83.76 -97.09 31.73
CA GLY A 55 -82.62 -96.15 31.77
C GLY A 55 -82.96 -94.69 31.45
N HIS A 56 -82.10 -93.79 31.92
CA HIS A 56 -82.24 -92.33 31.84
C HIS A 56 -80.87 -91.70 31.54
N PHE A 57 -80.84 -90.69 30.66
CA PHE A 57 -79.66 -89.89 30.34
C PHE A 57 -80.04 -88.39 30.30
N GLU A 58 -79.11 -87.50 30.66
CA GLU A 58 -79.28 -86.05 30.62
C GLU A 58 -77.99 -85.38 30.09
N GLY A 59 -78.12 -84.31 29.30
CA GLY A 59 -76.99 -83.53 28.80
C GLY A 59 -77.33 -82.06 28.57
N ASN A 60 -76.43 -81.16 29.00
CA ASN A 60 -76.73 -79.73 29.15
C ASN A 60 -75.85 -78.86 28.23
N TYR A 61 -76.44 -77.77 27.69
CA TYR A 61 -75.82 -76.87 26.72
C TYR A 61 -76.21 -75.40 26.95
N SER A 62 -75.21 -74.51 26.95
CA SER A 62 -75.45 -73.06 27.07
C SER A 62 -75.76 -72.42 25.72
N ILE A 63 -76.85 -71.65 25.64
CA ILE A 63 -77.25 -70.87 24.46
C ILE A 63 -77.39 -69.39 24.84
N VAL A 64 -76.73 -68.51 24.09
CA VAL A 64 -76.80 -67.05 24.27
C VAL A 64 -77.78 -66.46 23.26
N VAL A 65 -78.75 -65.68 23.74
CA VAL A 65 -79.80 -65.03 22.95
C VAL A 65 -79.72 -63.52 23.14
N GLN A 66 -79.70 -62.76 22.05
CA GLN A 66 -79.63 -61.29 22.05
C GLN A 66 -80.55 -60.75 20.95
N TYR A 67 -81.14 -59.58 21.16
CA TYR A 67 -81.87 -58.89 20.08
C TYR A 67 -80.89 -58.42 18.99
N PRO A 68 -81.23 -58.54 17.69
CA PRO A 68 -80.33 -58.23 16.60
C PRO A 68 -80.23 -56.73 16.31
N VAL A 69 -79.06 -56.29 15.86
CA VAL A 69 -78.79 -54.90 15.43
C VAL A 69 -79.63 -54.56 14.20
N ARG A 70 -80.60 -53.64 14.34
CA ARG A 70 -81.54 -53.17 13.29
C ARG A 70 -81.97 -51.72 13.57
N ASN A 71 -82.68 -51.10 12.60
CA ASN A 71 -83.26 -49.76 12.69
C ASN A 71 -82.26 -48.65 13.06
N LEU A 72 -81.10 -48.62 12.39
CA LEU A 72 -80.06 -47.60 12.58
C LEU A 72 -79.89 -46.71 11.33
N GLU A 73 -79.67 -45.41 11.54
CA GLU A 73 -79.30 -44.44 10.52
C GLU A 73 -78.11 -43.59 11.00
N LEU A 74 -77.13 -43.31 10.14
CA LEU A 74 -75.99 -42.42 10.44
C LEU A 74 -76.11 -41.12 9.65
N ARG A 75 -75.99 -39.96 10.32
CA ARG A 75 -75.94 -38.64 9.68
C ARG A 75 -74.80 -37.79 10.22
N VAL A 76 -74.15 -37.03 9.34
CA VAL A 76 -73.14 -36.00 9.64
C VAL A 76 -73.22 -34.90 8.58
N LYS A 77 -72.84 -33.67 8.95
CA LYS A 77 -72.78 -32.52 8.04
C LYS A 77 -71.49 -32.57 7.21
N SER A 78 -71.60 -32.31 5.91
CA SER A 78 -70.48 -32.14 4.96
C SER A 78 -70.81 -31.01 3.97
N PRO A 79 -69.85 -30.21 3.49
CA PRO A 79 -68.46 -30.15 3.95
C PRO A 79 -68.31 -29.51 5.34
N GLN A 80 -67.13 -29.67 5.92
CA GLN A 80 -66.68 -29.05 7.17
C GLN A 80 -65.54 -28.07 6.89
N ILE A 81 -65.53 -26.96 7.63
CA ILE A 81 -64.51 -25.92 7.48
C ILE A 81 -63.40 -26.16 8.50
N LEU A 82 -62.20 -26.45 8.03
CA LEU A 82 -61.01 -26.57 8.88
C LEU A 82 -60.43 -25.17 9.16
N PRO A 83 -60.34 -24.73 10.44
CA PRO A 83 -59.64 -23.50 10.78
C PRO A 83 -58.13 -23.69 10.69
N ILE A 84 -57.41 -22.68 10.21
CA ILE A 84 -55.95 -22.74 9.98
C ILE A 84 -55.23 -23.08 11.29
N GLY A 85 -54.49 -24.19 11.30
CA GLY A 85 -53.70 -24.62 12.47
C GLY A 85 -54.51 -25.20 13.64
N SER A 86 -55.78 -25.59 13.41
CA SER A 86 -56.67 -26.17 14.43
C SER A 86 -57.44 -27.37 13.86
N SER A 87 -57.94 -28.25 14.74
CA SER A 87 -58.94 -29.25 14.34
C SER A 87 -60.34 -28.64 14.12
N ILE A 88 -61.19 -29.36 13.39
CA ILE A 88 -62.65 -29.17 13.37
C ILE A 88 -63.37 -30.37 13.99
N ASN A 89 -64.08 -30.12 15.10
CA ASN A 89 -64.88 -31.15 15.76
C ASN A 89 -66.17 -31.38 14.97
N THR A 90 -66.30 -32.58 14.39
CA THR A 90 -67.40 -32.99 13.54
C THR A 90 -68.33 -33.92 14.32
N LEU A 91 -69.64 -33.64 14.29
CA LEU A 91 -70.67 -34.44 14.97
C LEU A 91 -71.25 -35.50 14.02
N PHE A 92 -71.10 -36.77 14.40
CA PHE A 92 -71.72 -37.93 13.80
C PHE A 92 -72.89 -38.38 14.68
N ASN A 93 -74.11 -38.31 14.15
CA ASN A 93 -75.33 -38.72 14.83
C ASN A 93 -75.76 -40.11 14.32
N LEU A 94 -75.46 -41.14 15.10
CA LEU A 94 -76.07 -42.46 14.95
C LEU A 94 -77.45 -42.43 15.61
N THR A 95 -78.50 -42.63 14.84
CA THR A 95 -79.89 -42.63 15.32
C THR A 95 -80.44 -44.04 15.29
N PHE A 96 -80.89 -44.54 16.44
CA PHE A 96 -81.81 -45.67 16.50
C PHE A 96 -83.22 -45.14 16.24
N LEU A 97 -83.92 -45.72 15.27
CA LEU A 97 -85.24 -45.26 14.82
C LEU A 97 -86.40 -45.81 15.67
N GLY A 98 -86.09 -46.61 16.70
CA GLY A 98 -87.08 -47.23 17.58
C GLY A 98 -87.95 -48.28 16.88
N LEU A 99 -89.14 -48.52 17.46
CA LEU A 99 -90.20 -49.43 16.98
C LEU A 99 -89.81 -50.93 16.94
N VAL A 100 -88.64 -51.29 17.45
CA VAL A 100 -88.15 -52.65 17.67
C VAL A 100 -87.39 -52.69 19.01
N GLU A 101 -87.17 -53.88 19.55
CA GLU A 101 -86.34 -54.04 20.76
C GLU A 101 -84.87 -53.66 20.49
N PRO A 102 -84.20 -52.96 21.43
CA PRO A 102 -82.82 -52.52 21.26
C PRO A 102 -81.81 -53.70 21.31
N ALA A 103 -80.74 -53.59 20.51
CA ALA A 103 -79.75 -54.65 20.36
C ALA A 103 -78.98 -54.93 21.66
N THR A 104 -79.16 -56.12 22.22
CA THR A 104 -78.58 -56.50 23.52
C THR A 104 -77.07 -56.69 23.42
N ASN A 105 -76.31 -56.13 24.37
CA ASN A 105 -74.84 -56.18 24.46
C ASN A 105 -74.12 -55.85 23.14
N ALA A 106 -74.60 -54.83 22.42
CA ALA A 106 -73.98 -54.35 21.19
C ALA A 106 -72.91 -53.26 21.46
N SER A 107 -71.95 -53.14 20.54
CA SER A 107 -70.92 -52.10 20.52
C SER A 107 -70.86 -51.39 19.17
N ILE A 108 -70.60 -50.08 19.21
CA ILE A 108 -70.39 -49.17 18.09
C ILE A 108 -68.88 -49.03 17.86
N MET A 109 -68.35 -49.55 16.76
CA MET A 109 -66.96 -49.36 16.34
C MET A 109 -66.93 -48.41 15.13
N THR A 110 -66.33 -47.24 15.29
CA THR A 110 -66.27 -46.22 14.23
C THR A 110 -64.83 -45.93 13.82
N ASP A 111 -64.55 -46.11 12.53
CA ASP A 111 -63.30 -45.77 11.86
C ASP A 111 -63.51 -44.48 11.04
N PHE A 112 -62.83 -43.41 11.46
CA PHE A 112 -62.98 -42.06 10.89
C PHE A 112 -62.12 -41.81 9.65
N LYS A 113 -61.33 -42.80 9.20
CA LYS A 113 -60.43 -42.76 8.03
C LYS A 113 -59.28 -41.74 8.06
N ASP A 114 -59.03 -41.11 9.19
CA ASP A 114 -57.80 -40.36 9.49
C ASP A 114 -56.76 -41.19 10.27
N GLY A 115 -57.05 -42.47 10.51
CA GLY A 115 -56.25 -43.38 11.33
C GLY A 115 -56.79 -43.57 12.75
N THR A 116 -57.80 -42.81 13.16
CA THR A 116 -58.47 -43.00 14.47
C THR A 116 -59.64 -43.97 14.39
N ILE A 117 -59.81 -44.76 15.44
CA ILE A 117 -60.93 -45.68 15.63
C ILE A 117 -61.41 -45.56 17.08
N ILE A 118 -62.72 -45.38 17.27
CA ILE A 118 -63.38 -45.33 18.60
C ILE A 118 -64.32 -46.54 18.74
N ILE A 119 -64.40 -47.11 19.94
CA ILE A 119 -65.33 -48.20 20.27
C ILE A 119 -66.13 -47.82 21.52
N ASP A 120 -67.44 -47.62 21.35
CA ASP A 120 -68.39 -47.25 22.38
C ASP A 120 -69.47 -48.34 22.60
N PRO A 121 -70.07 -48.46 23.80
CA PRO A 121 -71.20 -49.34 24.03
C PRO A 121 -72.50 -48.78 23.40
N PHE A 122 -73.30 -49.65 22.78
CA PHE A 122 -74.63 -49.28 22.27
C PHE A 122 -75.65 -49.31 23.41
N LEU A 123 -76.00 -48.14 23.96
CA LEU A 123 -76.83 -48.00 25.16
C LEU A 123 -78.24 -47.48 24.83
N ALA A 124 -79.04 -48.29 24.14
CA ALA A 124 -80.47 -48.07 23.97
C ALA A 124 -81.26 -48.89 25.01
N ASN A 125 -82.09 -48.22 25.82
CA ASN A 125 -82.74 -48.81 27.00
C ASN A 125 -84.20 -49.25 26.76
N ASP A 126 -84.82 -48.78 25.68
CA ASP A 126 -86.18 -49.13 25.27
C ASP A 126 -86.32 -49.08 23.74
N SER A 127 -87.54 -49.24 23.24
CA SER A 127 -87.87 -49.21 21.81
C SER A 127 -88.19 -47.81 21.25
N THR A 128 -87.84 -46.74 21.96
CA THR A 128 -88.01 -45.35 21.49
C THR A 128 -86.82 -44.88 20.64
N PRO A 129 -86.97 -43.84 19.80
CA PRO A 129 -85.87 -43.31 19.01
C PRO A 129 -84.84 -42.58 19.89
N ILE A 130 -83.56 -42.93 19.77
CA ILE A 130 -82.44 -42.31 20.50
C ILE A 130 -81.29 -41.96 19.56
N VAL A 131 -80.61 -40.83 19.82
CA VAL A 131 -79.48 -40.34 19.04
C VAL A 131 -78.20 -40.43 19.87
N PHE A 132 -77.23 -41.19 19.37
CA PHE A 132 -75.86 -41.25 19.87
C PHE A 132 -75.01 -40.25 19.07
N GLY A 133 -74.65 -39.13 19.70
CA GLY A 133 -73.83 -38.08 19.11
C GLY A 133 -72.35 -38.27 19.41
N MET A 134 -71.57 -38.72 18.42
CA MET A 134 -70.12 -38.90 18.52
C MET A 134 -69.41 -37.67 17.93
N TRP A 135 -68.55 -37.02 18.71
CA TRP A 135 -67.73 -35.89 18.25
C TRP A 135 -66.32 -36.35 17.89
N HIS A 136 -65.86 -36.02 16.69
CA HIS A 136 -64.52 -36.38 16.22
C HIS A 136 -63.73 -35.16 15.67
N PRO A 137 -62.52 -34.87 16.17
CA PRO A 137 -61.67 -33.78 15.66
C PRO A 137 -60.86 -34.19 14.42
N TYR A 138 -61.24 -33.69 13.24
CA TYR A 138 -60.36 -33.77 12.06
C TYR A 138 -59.30 -32.67 12.12
N ILE A 139 -58.02 -33.03 12.01
CA ILE A 139 -56.86 -32.11 12.01
C ILE A 139 -56.37 -31.74 10.60
N ASP A 140 -56.61 -32.60 9.62
CA ASP A 140 -56.19 -32.44 8.23
C ASP A 140 -57.40 -32.24 7.31
N ALA A 141 -57.16 -31.65 6.14
CA ALA A 141 -58.15 -31.51 5.09
C ALA A 141 -58.11 -32.70 4.12
N GLY A 142 -59.28 -33.18 3.69
CA GLY A 142 -59.42 -34.39 2.90
C GLY A 142 -60.87 -34.81 2.64
N THR A 143 -61.04 -36.06 2.19
CA THR A 143 -62.34 -36.73 2.03
C THR A 143 -62.31 -38.02 2.82
N TYR A 144 -63.07 -38.07 3.91
CA TYR A 144 -63.08 -39.17 4.86
C TYR A 144 -64.34 -40.02 4.67
N ASN A 145 -64.18 -41.26 4.20
CA ASN A 145 -65.29 -42.20 4.02
C ASN A 145 -65.52 -43.04 5.30
N VAL A 146 -66.09 -42.39 6.31
CA VAL A 146 -66.26 -42.92 7.67
C VAL A 146 -67.08 -44.21 7.65
N SER A 147 -66.64 -45.19 8.44
CA SER A 147 -67.25 -46.51 8.53
C SER A 147 -67.59 -46.83 9.98
N MET A 148 -68.87 -47.06 10.26
CA MET A 148 -69.39 -47.38 11.59
C MET A 148 -70.01 -48.78 11.59
N ASN A 149 -69.46 -49.69 12.39
CA ASN A 149 -69.93 -51.04 12.59
C ASN A 149 -70.63 -51.15 13.95
N VAL A 150 -71.94 -51.40 13.97
CA VAL A 150 -72.67 -51.71 15.21
C VAL A 150 -72.93 -53.20 15.24
N SER A 151 -72.45 -53.90 16.28
CA SER A 151 -72.43 -55.37 16.31
C SER A 151 -72.61 -55.96 17.71
N ASN A 152 -73.17 -57.18 17.77
CA ASN A 152 -73.20 -58.04 18.95
C ASN A 152 -72.90 -59.51 18.56
N LEU A 153 -73.08 -60.46 19.47
CA LEU A 153 -72.73 -61.88 19.23
C LEU A 153 -73.63 -62.57 18.18
N VAL A 154 -74.73 -61.93 17.76
CA VAL A 154 -75.76 -62.50 16.88
C VAL A 154 -75.80 -61.80 15.52
N SER A 155 -75.38 -60.54 15.43
CA SER A 155 -75.61 -59.71 14.23
C SER A 155 -74.75 -58.44 14.18
N TRP A 156 -74.63 -57.84 13.00
CA TRP A 156 -73.93 -56.57 12.79
C TRP A 156 -74.53 -55.76 11.63
N ILE A 157 -74.31 -54.44 11.65
CA ILE A 157 -74.63 -53.51 10.55
C ILE A 157 -73.42 -52.58 10.34
N PHE A 158 -73.01 -52.42 9.08
CA PHE A 158 -72.10 -51.36 8.65
C PHE A 158 -72.89 -50.17 8.09
N LEU A 159 -72.53 -48.96 8.53
CA LEU A 159 -73.01 -47.68 8.02
C LEU A 159 -71.82 -46.89 7.49
N HIS A 160 -71.98 -46.23 6.35
CA HIS A 160 -70.94 -45.45 5.69
C HIS A 160 -71.42 -44.04 5.41
N GLN A 161 -70.56 -43.04 5.63
CA GLN A 161 -70.84 -41.66 5.27
C GLN A 161 -69.56 -40.90 4.94
N VAL A 162 -69.56 -40.20 3.81
CA VAL A 162 -68.46 -39.35 3.37
C VAL A 162 -68.55 -37.98 4.04
N VAL A 163 -67.42 -37.49 4.55
CA VAL A 163 -67.23 -36.13 5.07
C VAL A 163 -66.06 -35.48 4.33
N ASP A 164 -66.30 -34.34 3.72
CA ASP A 164 -65.28 -33.49 3.13
C ASP A 164 -64.86 -32.43 4.14
N VAL A 165 -63.57 -32.39 4.46
CA VAL A 165 -62.97 -31.37 5.32
C VAL A 165 -62.07 -30.52 4.44
N ASP A 166 -62.33 -29.21 4.35
CA ASP A 166 -61.52 -28.28 3.56
C ASP A 166 -61.08 -27.07 4.39
N GLU A 167 -59.85 -26.62 4.15
CA GLU A 167 -59.38 -25.31 4.61
C GLU A 167 -60.10 -24.21 3.84
N LYS A 168 -60.52 -23.17 4.54
CA LYS A 168 -61.00 -21.95 3.89
C LYS A 168 -59.83 -21.21 3.22
N LEU A 169 -60.04 -20.74 1.99
CA LEU A 169 -59.09 -19.89 1.28
C LEU A 169 -58.70 -18.66 2.12
N TYR A 170 -57.39 -18.42 2.26
CA TYR A 170 -56.85 -17.34 3.07
C TYR A 170 -55.54 -16.78 2.47
N GLU A 171 -55.40 -15.45 2.51
CA GLU A 171 -54.29 -14.70 1.91
C GLU A 171 -53.96 -15.14 0.46
N VAL A 172 -55.00 -15.24 -0.38
CA VAL A 172 -54.83 -15.39 -1.83
C VAL A 172 -54.27 -14.09 -2.40
N VAL A 173 -53.14 -14.14 -3.10
CA VAL A 173 -52.47 -12.98 -3.69
C VAL A 173 -52.15 -13.24 -5.15
N LEU A 174 -52.61 -12.35 -6.03
CA LEU A 174 -52.24 -12.27 -7.45
C LEU A 174 -51.08 -11.29 -7.61
N THR A 175 -49.98 -11.71 -8.23
CA THR A 175 -48.81 -10.88 -8.53
C THR A 175 -48.31 -11.17 -9.94
N PRO A 176 -48.32 -10.20 -10.87
CA PRO A 176 -47.71 -10.37 -12.18
C PRO A 176 -46.19 -10.30 -12.08
N ALA A 177 -45.49 -11.10 -12.89
CA ALA A 177 -44.02 -11.16 -12.91
C ALA A 177 -43.37 -9.87 -13.42
N LEU A 178 -44.09 -9.07 -14.21
CA LEU A 178 -43.68 -7.74 -14.69
C LEU A 178 -44.85 -6.75 -14.59
N HIS A 179 -44.55 -5.53 -14.16
CA HIS A 179 -45.51 -4.42 -14.04
C HIS A 179 -45.54 -3.53 -15.30
N TYR A 180 -44.37 -3.36 -15.93
CA TYR A 180 -44.18 -2.70 -17.22
C TYR A 180 -43.86 -3.77 -18.25
N VAL A 181 -44.64 -3.87 -19.33
CA VAL A 181 -44.60 -5.01 -20.28
C VAL A 181 -44.56 -4.50 -21.72
N ILE A 182 -43.69 -5.09 -22.54
CA ILE A 182 -43.56 -4.74 -23.96
C ILE A 182 -44.73 -5.38 -24.73
N THR A 183 -45.34 -4.66 -25.68
CA THR A 183 -46.40 -5.20 -26.54
C THR A 183 -45.99 -6.51 -27.21
N ASN A 184 -46.90 -7.48 -27.25
CA ASN A 184 -46.68 -8.83 -27.78
C ASN A 184 -45.58 -9.63 -27.06
N THR A 185 -45.21 -9.29 -25.82
CA THR A 185 -44.39 -10.17 -24.96
C THR A 185 -45.25 -10.92 -23.94
N PHE A 186 -44.77 -12.10 -23.49
CA PHE A 186 -45.43 -12.89 -22.46
C PHE A 186 -45.08 -12.38 -21.06
N VAL A 187 -46.09 -12.30 -20.18
CA VAL A 187 -45.93 -12.05 -18.75
C VAL A 187 -46.73 -13.07 -17.94
N ASP A 188 -46.08 -13.63 -16.92
CA ASP A 188 -46.70 -14.61 -16.04
C ASP A 188 -47.52 -13.93 -14.94
N LEU A 189 -48.78 -14.36 -14.80
CA LEU A 189 -49.67 -13.99 -13.70
C LEU A 189 -49.57 -15.07 -12.61
N LEU A 190 -48.95 -14.75 -11.49
CA LEU A 190 -48.67 -15.70 -10.41
C LEU A 190 -49.70 -15.58 -9.29
N VAL A 191 -50.25 -16.70 -8.82
CA VAL A 191 -51.13 -16.76 -7.65
C VAL A 191 -50.51 -17.62 -6.56
N THR A 192 -50.51 -17.07 -5.36
CA THR A 192 -50.14 -17.75 -4.12
C THR A 192 -51.30 -17.68 -3.11
N MET A 193 -51.30 -18.56 -2.12
CA MET A 193 -52.24 -18.54 -1.00
C MET A 193 -51.58 -19.13 0.26
N LEU A 194 -51.92 -18.63 1.44
CA LEU A 194 -51.35 -19.16 2.70
C LEU A 194 -52.10 -20.43 3.17
N ALA A 195 -53.42 -20.46 3.02
CA ALA A 195 -54.24 -21.63 3.33
C ALA A 195 -55.39 -21.80 2.31
N GLY A 196 -55.87 -23.04 2.20
CA GLY A 196 -56.88 -23.41 1.21
C GLY A 196 -56.58 -24.77 0.56
N THR A 197 -57.59 -25.63 0.52
CA THR A 197 -57.52 -26.94 -0.15
C THR A 197 -58.57 -27.08 -1.25
N ARG A 198 -58.31 -27.96 -2.23
CA ARG A 198 -59.16 -28.19 -3.41
C ARG A 198 -59.60 -26.89 -4.12
N ALA A 199 -58.67 -25.94 -4.23
CA ALA A 199 -58.94 -24.63 -4.82
C ALA A 199 -58.77 -24.64 -6.34
N THR A 200 -59.65 -23.92 -7.03
CA THR A 200 -59.51 -23.56 -8.44
C THR A 200 -59.46 -22.04 -8.58
N CYS A 201 -58.59 -21.56 -9.46
CA CYS A 201 -58.35 -20.15 -9.72
C CYS A 201 -58.71 -19.84 -11.17
N LEU A 202 -59.69 -18.96 -11.36
CA LEU A 202 -60.09 -18.39 -12.64
C LEU A 202 -59.38 -17.05 -12.82
N TYR A 203 -58.54 -16.96 -13.86
CA TYR A 203 -57.74 -15.79 -14.19
C TYR A 203 -58.46 -14.92 -15.22
N GLU A 204 -58.41 -13.61 -15.02
CA GLU A 204 -58.83 -12.59 -15.97
C GLU A 204 -57.61 -11.68 -16.26
N SER A 205 -57.21 -11.55 -17.52
CA SER A 205 -56.12 -10.65 -17.95
C SER A 205 -56.50 -9.16 -17.87
N GLY A 206 -57.80 -8.84 -17.90
CA GLY A 206 -58.30 -7.46 -17.94
C GLY A 206 -58.20 -6.78 -19.30
N ASP A 207 -57.78 -7.48 -20.37
CA ASP A 207 -57.76 -6.98 -21.75
C ASP A 207 -58.94 -7.48 -22.63
N GLY A 208 -59.83 -8.30 -22.05
CA GLY A 208 -60.97 -8.91 -22.74
C GLY A 208 -60.69 -10.31 -23.31
N SER A 209 -59.48 -10.86 -23.10
CA SER A 209 -59.16 -12.25 -23.46
C SER A 209 -59.97 -13.28 -22.67
N PRO A 210 -60.15 -14.52 -23.18
CA PRO A 210 -60.88 -15.57 -22.46
C PRO A 210 -60.26 -15.92 -21.11
N THR A 211 -61.12 -16.12 -20.10
CA THR A 211 -60.71 -16.45 -18.73
C THR A 211 -60.11 -17.86 -18.63
N VAL A 212 -59.00 -18.01 -17.90
CA VAL A 212 -58.27 -19.28 -17.77
C VAL A 212 -58.52 -19.91 -16.40
N LEU A 213 -59.07 -21.12 -16.34
CA LEU A 213 -59.32 -21.86 -15.10
C LEU A 213 -58.25 -22.93 -14.86
N ILE A 214 -57.50 -22.83 -13.77
CA ILE A 214 -56.52 -23.84 -13.35
C ILE A 214 -56.66 -24.21 -11.87
N PRO A 215 -56.24 -25.42 -11.44
CA PRO A 215 -56.11 -25.73 -10.01
C PRO A 215 -55.03 -24.85 -9.37
N CYS A 216 -55.25 -24.46 -8.12
CA CYS A 216 -54.29 -23.66 -7.33
C CYS A 216 -54.20 -24.20 -5.90
N SER A 217 -53.08 -23.94 -5.23
CA SER A 217 -52.75 -24.56 -3.94
C SER A 217 -51.74 -23.71 -3.16
N ARG A 218 -51.74 -23.80 -1.82
CA ARG A 218 -50.69 -23.22 -0.97
C ARG A 218 -49.30 -23.83 -1.19
N ILE A 219 -49.23 -25.02 -1.80
CA ILE A 219 -47.98 -25.79 -1.95
C ILE A 219 -47.27 -25.46 -3.28
N ALA A 220 -48.01 -25.03 -4.30
CA ALA A 220 -47.50 -24.80 -5.64
C ALA A 220 -48.09 -23.51 -6.22
N VAL A 221 -47.21 -22.58 -6.62
CA VAL A 221 -47.60 -21.32 -7.28
C VAL A 221 -48.37 -21.64 -8.56
N ALA A 222 -49.59 -21.14 -8.67
CA ALA A 222 -50.34 -21.24 -9.92
C ALA A 222 -49.89 -20.11 -10.85
N SER A 223 -49.59 -20.43 -12.11
CA SER A 223 -49.12 -19.45 -13.10
C SER A 223 -49.93 -19.56 -14.39
N VAL A 224 -50.30 -18.41 -14.96
CA VAL A 224 -50.85 -18.28 -16.31
C VAL A 224 -50.03 -17.25 -17.06
N SER A 225 -49.37 -17.67 -18.15
CA SER A 225 -48.64 -16.76 -19.04
C SER A 225 -49.61 -16.11 -20.03
N HIS A 226 -49.59 -14.78 -20.14
CA HIS A 226 -50.46 -14.02 -21.03
C HIS A 226 -49.67 -13.04 -21.91
N GLN A 227 -50.18 -12.76 -23.11
CA GLN A 227 -49.54 -11.88 -24.11
C GLN A 227 -50.47 -10.72 -24.47
N TYR A 228 -50.14 -9.50 -24.03
CA TYR A 228 -50.94 -8.32 -24.34
C TYR A 228 -50.63 -7.79 -25.75
N ALA A 229 -51.61 -7.89 -26.64
CA ALA A 229 -51.47 -7.53 -28.06
C ALA A 229 -51.54 -6.02 -28.36
N THR A 230 -52.13 -5.23 -27.44
CA THR A 230 -52.33 -3.78 -27.61
C THR A 230 -51.68 -2.99 -26.47
N VAL A 231 -51.39 -1.71 -26.72
CA VAL A 231 -50.90 -0.77 -25.70
C VAL A 231 -52.05 -0.38 -24.78
N GLY A 232 -51.80 -0.27 -23.47
CA GLY A 232 -52.87 -0.05 -22.50
C GLY A 232 -52.45 -0.16 -21.04
N VAL A 233 -53.46 -0.11 -20.16
CA VAL A 233 -53.33 -0.22 -18.70
C VAL A 233 -54.33 -1.27 -18.20
N TYR A 234 -53.87 -2.51 -18.07
CA TYR A 234 -54.73 -3.67 -17.84
C TYR A 234 -54.80 -4.03 -16.36
N HIS A 235 -55.98 -4.45 -15.90
CA HIS A 235 -56.26 -4.72 -14.49
C HIS A 235 -56.54 -6.21 -14.29
N PRO A 236 -55.50 -7.07 -14.26
CA PRO A 236 -55.70 -8.50 -14.11
C PRO A 236 -56.29 -8.85 -12.74
N SER A 237 -57.16 -9.86 -12.75
CA SER A 237 -57.97 -10.33 -11.63
C SER A 237 -57.88 -11.86 -11.50
N VAL A 238 -58.09 -12.37 -10.29
CA VAL A 238 -58.29 -13.80 -10.03
C VAL A 238 -59.47 -14.01 -9.09
N PHE A 239 -60.36 -14.91 -9.51
CA PHE A 239 -61.41 -15.50 -8.67
C PHE A 239 -60.98 -16.91 -8.25
N ALA A 240 -60.67 -17.09 -6.97
CA ALA A 240 -60.32 -18.38 -6.37
C ALA A 240 -61.51 -18.94 -5.58
N ASN A 241 -61.84 -20.23 -5.74
CA ASN A 241 -62.92 -20.89 -5.01
C ASN A 241 -62.60 -22.34 -4.63
N ASN A 242 -63.25 -22.82 -3.56
CA ASN A 242 -63.30 -24.22 -3.16
C ASN A 242 -64.67 -24.58 -2.56
N SER A 243 -64.81 -25.77 -1.94
CA SER A 243 -66.08 -26.27 -1.38
C SER A 243 -66.64 -25.44 -0.21
N VAL A 244 -65.80 -24.64 0.46
CA VAL A 244 -66.12 -23.91 1.70
C VAL A 244 -66.01 -22.38 1.59
N GLY A 245 -65.59 -21.85 0.44
CA GLY A 245 -65.53 -20.40 0.22
C GLY A 245 -64.97 -19.97 -1.13
N TYR A 246 -64.94 -18.65 -1.33
CA TYR A 246 -64.32 -18.00 -2.47
C TYR A 246 -63.61 -16.70 -2.04
N VAL A 247 -62.64 -16.26 -2.85
CA VAL A 247 -61.87 -15.03 -2.69
C VAL A 247 -61.67 -14.43 -4.09
N PHE A 248 -61.78 -13.10 -4.21
CA PHE A 248 -61.55 -12.37 -5.45
C PHE A 248 -60.50 -11.28 -5.20
N VAL A 249 -59.47 -11.21 -6.05
CA VAL A 249 -58.35 -10.27 -5.90
C VAL A 249 -57.90 -9.71 -7.24
N TYR A 250 -57.46 -8.44 -7.22
CA TYR A 250 -56.69 -7.83 -8.30
C TYR A 250 -55.18 -8.00 -8.05
N SER A 251 -54.36 -7.67 -9.05
CA SER A 251 -52.90 -7.56 -8.91
C SER A 251 -52.48 -6.73 -7.68
N SER A 252 -51.65 -7.32 -6.83
CA SER A 252 -51.12 -6.72 -5.60
C SER A 252 -50.22 -5.51 -5.82
N ILE A 253 -49.68 -5.34 -7.03
CA ILE A 253 -48.81 -4.21 -7.41
C ILE A 253 -49.49 -3.21 -8.35
N GLY A 254 -50.82 -3.30 -8.51
CA GLY A 254 -51.59 -2.45 -9.41
C GLY A 254 -51.61 -2.95 -10.87
N PRO A 255 -52.11 -2.14 -11.82
CA PRO A 255 -52.33 -2.56 -13.20
C PRO A 255 -51.02 -2.80 -13.96
N ILE A 256 -51.07 -3.60 -15.03
CA ILE A 256 -49.96 -3.81 -15.95
C ILE A 256 -50.00 -2.70 -17.02
N PHE A 257 -48.90 -1.98 -17.16
CA PHE A 257 -48.71 -0.95 -18.18
C PHE A 257 -48.03 -1.56 -19.40
N VAL A 258 -48.72 -1.54 -20.54
CA VAL A 258 -48.23 -2.13 -21.80
C VAL A 258 -47.95 -1.03 -22.83
N GLN A 259 -46.73 -0.99 -23.35
CA GLN A 259 -46.26 0.02 -24.29
C GLN A 259 -45.43 -0.59 -25.41
N ASN A 260 -45.40 0.08 -26.57
CA ASN A 260 -44.41 -0.22 -27.60
C ASN A 260 -43.02 0.24 -27.12
N PRO A 261 -41.94 -0.53 -27.40
CA PRO A 261 -40.59 -0.19 -26.96
C PRO A 261 -39.93 0.85 -27.88
N VAL A 262 -38.90 1.52 -27.38
CA VAL A 262 -38.02 2.40 -28.14
C VAL A 262 -37.10 1.54 -29.02
N VAL A 263 -37.44 1.48 -30.32
CA VAL A 263 -36.69 0.78 -31.38
C VAL A 263 -36.72 1.61 -32.67
N GLY A 264 -35.92 1.25 -33.67
CA GLY A 264 -35.99 1.83 -35.02
C GLY A 264 -35.38 3.23 -35.21
N PHE A 265 -34.91 3.91 -34.17
CA PHE A 265 -34.31 5.24 -34.31
C PHE A 265 -32.86 5.22 -34.81
N LYS A 266 -32.44 6.33 -35.39
CA LYS A 266 -31.05 6.62 -35.77
C LYS A 266 -30.75 8.11 -35.64
N THR A 267 -29.70 8.47 -34.92
CA THR A 267 -29.16 9.83 -34.89
C THR A 267 -28.20 10.03 -36.06
N VAL A 268 -28.19 11.22 -36.67
CA VAL A 268 -27.32 11.58 -37.80
C VAL A 268 -26.77 13.00 -37.62
N SER A 269 -25.44 13.13 -37.54
CA SER A 269 -24.75 14.41 -37.72
C SER A 269 -24.62 14.70 -39.22
N LEU A 270 -25.22 15.79 -39.70
CA LEU A 270 -25.16 16.16 -41.14
C LEU A 270 -23.78 16.67 -41.58
N THR A 271 -22.84 16.86 -40.66
CA THR A 271 -21.46 17.26 -40.92
C THR A 271 -20.54 16.43 -40.04
N LYS A 272 -19.59 15.72 -40.66
CA LYS A 272 -18.64 14.82 -39.96
C LYS A 272 -17.31 15.46 -39.60
N ILE A 273 -16.89 16.45 -40.38
CA ILE A 273 -15.68 17.25 -40.15
C ILE A 273 -16.08 18.70 -40.40
N ALA A 274 -15.79 19.59 -39.45
CA ALA A 274 -16.05 21.02 -39.56
C ALA A 274 -14.87 21.87 -39.04
N PHE A 275 -14.93 23.17 -39.30
CA PHE A 275 -13.84 24.11 -39.07
C PHE A 275 -14.36 25.38 -38.39
N ILE A 276 -13.81 25.74 -37.22
CA ILE A 276 -14.20 26.89 -36.40
C ILE A 276 -13.02 27.85 -36.21
N GLY A 277 -13.27 29.16 -36.30
CA GLY A 277 -12.26 30.21 -36.41
C GLY A 277 -11.74 30.47 -37.84
N PRO A 278 -10.90 31.51 -38.01
CA PRO A 278 -10.41 31.93 -39.34
C PRO A 278 -9.45 30.90 -39.98
N PRO A 279 -9.41 30.78 -41.32
CA PRO A 279 -10.15 31.57 -42.31
C PRO A 279 -11.58 31.08 -42.57
N TYR A 280 -12.00 29.95 -41.98
CA TYR A 280 -13.27 29.28 -42.28
C TYR A 280 -14.50 30.00 -41.73
N THR A 281 -14.40 30.54 -40.51
CA THR A 281 -15.44 31.37 -39.88
C THR A 281 -14.81 32.65 -39.31
N PRO A 282 -15.54 33.79 -39.32
CA PRO A 282 -15.01 35.07 -38.81
C PRO A 282 -14.99 35.15 -37.28
N THR A 283 -15.71 34.24 -36.61
CA THR A 283 -15.83 34.10 -35.16
C THR A 283 -15.47 32.66 -34.75
N TYR A 284 -15.29 32.43 -33.45
CA TYR A 284 -15.16 31.08 -32.88
C TYR A 284 -16.53 30.54 -32.47
N GLU A 285 -17.50 30.57 -33.40
CA GLU A 285 -18.86 30.06 -33.21
C GLU A 285 -19.29 29.28 -34.47
N LEU A 286 -19.82 28.07 -34.30
CA LEU A 286 -20.21 27.20 -35.41
C LEU A 286 -21.51 26.45 -35.10
N THR A 287 -22.58 26.77 -35.83
CA THR A 287 -23.85 26.04 -35.73
C THR A 287 -23.87 24.81 -36.63
N LEU A 288 -23.99 23.62 -36.04
CA LEU A 288 -24.17 22.36 -36.75
C LEU A 288 -25.63 21.90 -36.73
N LYS A 289 -25.97 21.03 -37.68
CA LYS A 289 -27.29 20.41 -37.83
C LYS A 289 -27.24 18.90 -37.61
N PHE A 290 -28.28 18.38 -36.95
CA PHE A 290 -28.45 16.97 -36.63
C PHE A 290 -29.88 16.54 -36.91
N GLU A 291 -30.07 15.29 -37.32
CA GLU A 291 -31.37 14.69 -37.60
C GLU A 291 -31.57 13.46 -36.71
N LEU A 292 -32.75 13.33 -36.10
CA LEU A 292 -33.24 12.05 -35.56
C LEU A 292 -34.15 11.43 -36.61
N LEU A 293 -33.77 10.25 -37.11
CA LEU A 293 -34.55 9.45 -38.05
C LEU A 293 -35.23 8.28 -37.33
N PHE A 294 -36.34 7.79 -37.88
CA PHE A 294 -37.09 6.62 -37.39
C PHE A 294 -37.42 5.67 -38.55
N ASP A 295 -37.16 4.38 -38.38
CA ASP A 295 -37.45 3.34 -39.38
C ASP A 295 -38.97 3.13 -39.51
N ASN A 296 -39.53 3.50 -40.67
CA ASN A 296 -40.98 3.54 -40.86
C ASN A 296 -41.66 2.16 -41.02
N ARG A 297 -40.90 1.08 -40.79
CA ARG A 297 -41.38 -0.30 -40.69
C ARG A 297 -41.62 -0.74 -39.24
N GLU A 298 -41.06 -0.03 -38.27
CA GLU A 298 -41.22 -0.29 -36.84
C GLU A 298 -42.46 0.42 -36.26
N LEU A 299 -42.91 -0.04 -35.09
CA LEU A 299 -43.98 0.64 -34.34
C LEU A 299 -43.41 1.74 -33.45
N LEU A 300 -44.00 2.93 -33.51
CA LEU A 300 -43.61 4.06 -32.65
C LEU A 300 -43.73 3.71 -31.16
N PRO A 301 -42.75 4.10 -30.32
CA PRO A 301 -42.80 3.89 -28.88
C PRO A 301 -43.96 4.70 -28.26
N THR A 302 -44.63 4.12 -27.27
CA THR A 302 -45.81 4.74 -26.64
C THR A 302 -45.39 5.59 -25.44
N ASN A 303 -45.90 6.82 -25.36
CA ASN A 303 -45.59 7.80 -24.29
C ASN A 303 -44.09 7.91 -24.00
N ALA A 304 -43.29 8.06 -25.06
CA ALA A 304 -41.86 8.25 -24.94
C ALA A 304 -41.50 9.73 -24.75
N SER A 305 -40.48 9.97 -23.93
CA SER A 305 -39.81 11.27 -23.81
C SER A 305 -38.35 11.12 -24.24
N TYR A 306 -37.70 12.23 -24.57
CA TYR A 306 -36.30 12.27 -24.99
C TYR A 306 -35.54 13.44 -24.34
N LYS A 307 -34.21 13.35 -24.42
CA LYS A 307 -33.26 14.45 -24.21
C LYS A 307 -32.13 14.34 -25.23
N VAL A 308 -31.45 15.45 -25.48
CA VAL A 308 -30.25 15.49 -26.34
C VAL A 308 -29.09 15.99 -25.50
N ASP A 309 -27.98 15.24 -25.51
CA ASP A 309 -26.66 15.73 -25.13
C ASP A 309 -25.89 16.05 -26.41
N PHE A 310 -25.23 17.21 -26.46
CA PHE A 310 -24.45 17.66 -27.62
C PHE A 310 -22.93 17.48 -27.44
N GLY A 311 -22.49 16.86 -26.35
CA GLY A 311 -21.09 16.48 -26.13
C GLY A 311 -20.16 17.63 -25.72
N ASP A 312 -20.61 18.89 -25.77
CA ASP A 312 -19.92 20.07 -25.23
C ASP A 312 -20.31 20.39 -23.78
N GLY A 313 -21.12 19.52 -23.15
CA GLY A 313 -21.69 19.69 -21.82
C GLY A 313 -23.07 20.36 -21.81
N TYR A 314 -23.61 20.78 -22.97
CA TYR A 314 -24.99 21.24 -23.07
C TYR A 314 -25.97 20.08 -23.29
N VAL A 315 -26.88 19.90 -22.33
CA VAL A 315 -27.94 18.87 -22.35
C VAL A 315 -29.30 19.54 -22.31
N THR A 316 -30.22 19.14 -23.19
CA THR A 316 -31.57 19.69 -23.22
C THR A 316 -32.39 19.26 -21.99
N SER A 317 -33.41 20.05 -21.66
CA SER A 317 -34.52 19.55 -20.83
C SER A 317 -35.15 18.31 -21.46
N VAL A 318 -35.79 17.49 -20.62
CA VAL A 318 -36.67 16.40 -21.08
C VAL A 318 -37.84 17.01 -21.86
N LEU A 319 -38.14 16.41 -23.02
CA LEU A 319 -39.28 16.76 -23.87
C LEU A 319 -40.01 15.48 -24.29
N ASP A 320 -41.32 15.54 -24.52
CA ASP A 320 -42.05 14.41 -25.07
C ASP A 320 -41.71 14.20 -26.55
N LEU A 321 -41.54 12.94 -26.96
CA LEU A 321 -41.23 12.59 -28.33
C LEU A 321 -42.46 12.91 -29.21
N PRO A 322 -42.33 13.78 -30.24
CA PRO A 322 -43.48 14.17 -31.04
C PRO A 322 -43.99 13.01 -31.90
N PRO A 323 -45.30 12.94 -32.20
CA PRO A 323 -45.80 12.08 -33.27
C PRO A 323 -45.26 12.56 -34.62
N ILE A 324 -44.91 11.64 -35.53
CA ILE A 324 -44.16 11.90 -36.79
C ILE A 324 -44.62 13.20 -37.50
N VAL A 325 -43.74 14.21 -37.51
CA VAL A 325 -44.05 15.53 -38.08
C VAL A 325 -43.53 15.63 -39.52
N LYS A 326 -44.40 15.22 -40.45
CA LYS A 326 -44.28 15.25 -41.93
C LYS A 326 -43.58 14.02 -42.54
N VAL A 327 -44.28 13.42 -43.50
CA VAL A 327 -43.72 12.40 -44.39
C VAL A 327 -42.85 13.06 -45.47
N THR A 328 -41.55 12.84 -45.38
CA THR A 328 -40.63 12.91 -46.53
C THR A 328 -39.69 11.72 -46.45
N ASN A 329 -40.02 10.65 -47.17
CA ASN A 329 -39.29 9.36 -47.19
C ASN A 329 -37.77 9.57 -47.36
N TYR A 330 -37.01 9.52 -46.29
CA TYR A 330 -35.55 9.62 -46.32
C TYR A 330 -35.01 8.25 -46.77
N ASN A 331 -34.62 8.17 -48.05
CA ASN A 331 -34.16 6.95 -48.71
C ASN A 331 -35.14 5.75 -48.67
N GLY A 332 -36.45 6.01 -48.45
CA GLY A 332 -37.52 5.03 -48.61
C GLY A 332 -37.84 4.12 -47.42
N SER A 333 -37.08 4.17 -46.32
CA SER A 333 -37.37 3.36 -45.11
C SER A 333 -37.19 4.13 -43.80
N TYR A 334 -36.82 5.41 -43.84
CA TYR A 334 -36.71 6.26 -42.66
C TYR A 334 -37.54 7.53 -42.83
N ASP A 335 -38.23 7.94 -41.77
CA ASP A 335 -38.90 9.23 -41.65
C ASP A 335 -38.08 10.15 -40.73
N LEU A 336 -38.11 11.46 -40.98
CA LEU A 336 -37.47 12.46 -40.14
C LEU A 336 -38.36 12.76 -38.91
N MET A 337 -37.83 12.53 -37.71
CA MET A 337 -38.53 12.76 -36.44
C MET A 337 -38.23 14.14 -35.86
N LEU A 338 -36.95 14.55 -35.84
CA LEU A 338 -36.49 15.84 -35.32
C LEU A 338 -35.39 16.41 -36.21
N GLU A 339 -35.45 17.71 -36.51
CA GLU A 339 -34.30 18.51 -36.93
C GLU A 339 -33.80 19.29 -35.70
N LEU A 340 -32.51 19.20 -35.41
CA LEU A 340 -31.85 19.79 -34.25
C LEU A 340 -30.68 20.67 -34.69
N THR A 341 -30.45 21.77 -33.99
CA THR A 341 -29.32 22.70 -34.26
C THR A 341 -28.65 23.09 -32.96
N HIS A 342 -27.32 23.06 -32.91
CA HIS A 342 -26.54 23.52 -31.75
C HIS A 342 -25.29 24.28 -32.20
N THR A 343 -24.85 25.24 -31.38
CA THR A 343 -23.71 26.13 -31.71
C THR A 343 -22.53 25.83 -30.79
N TYR A 344 -21.50 25.25 -31.39
CA TYR A 344 -20.24 24.94 -30.72
C TYR A 344 -19.35 26.18 -30.71
N ILE A 345 -18.66 26.40 -29.58
CA ILE A 345 -17.75 27.53 -29.38
C ILE A 345 -16.28 27.10 -29.17
N HIS A 346 -16.00 25.80 -29.28
CA HIS A 346 -14.68 25.18 -29.18
C HIS A 346 -14.53 24.03 -30.19
N GLY A 347 -13.30 23.71 -30.57
CA GLY A 347 -12.98 22.51 -31.35
C GLY A 347 -12.65 21.29 -30.47
N GLY A 348 -12.82 20.10 -31.04
CA GLY A 348 -12.69 18.82 -30.36
C GLY A 348 -13.36 17.69 -31.15
N ASN A 349 -13.36 16.49 -30.57
CA ASN A 349 -14.16 15.35 -31.03
C ASN A 349 -15.46 15.34 -30.22
N PHE A 350 -16.61 15.29 -30.88
CA PHE A 350 -17.92 15.41 -30.23
C PHE A 350 -18.85 14.25 -30.62
N SER A 351 -19.76 13.89 -29.71
CA SER A 351 -20.92 13.04 -29.98
C SER A 351 -22.21 13.85 -29.79
N ILE A 352 -23.22 13.57 -30.60
CA ILE A 352 -24.61 13.89 -30.26
C ILE A 352 -25.28 12.62 -29.77
N ASP A 353 -25.81 12.65 -28.55
CA ASP A 353 -26.36 11.50 -27.86
C ASP A 353 -27.84 11.73 -27.52
N ILE A 354 -28.72 11.25 -28.39
CA ILE A 354 -30.17 11.37 -28.23
C ILE A 354 -30.68 10.18 -27.42
N THR A 355 -31.05 10.43 -26.16
CA THR A 355 -31.61 9.40 -25.27
C THR A 355 -33.13 9.46 -25.30
N ILE A 356 -33.78 8.33 -25.57
CA ILE A 356 -35.24 8.20 -25.72
C ILE A 356 -35.72 7.06 -24.81
N TRP A 357 -36.77 7.28 -24.01
CA TRP A 357 -37.29 6.28 -23.07
C TRP A 357 -38.79 6.38 -22.86
N ASN A 358 -39.38 5.29 -22.37
CA ASN A 358 -40.71 5.22 -21.80
C ASN A 358 -40.72 4.27 -20.59
N LEU A 359 -41.87 3.69 -20.22
CA LEU A 359 -41.94 2.82 -19.03
C LEU A 359 -41.36 1.42 -19.27
N VAL A 360 -41.16 1.01 -20.53
CA VAL A 360 -40.73 -0.37 -20.89
C VAL A 360 -39.33 -0.43 -21.51
N SER A 361 -38.72 0.73 -21.81
CA SER A 361 -37.44 0.79 -22.55
C SER A 361 -36.75 2.15 -22.41
N ASN A 362 -35.43 2.17 -22.52
CA ASN A 362 -34.58 3.37 -22.53
C ASN A 362 -33.35 3.10 -23.41
N VAL A 363 -33.13 3.91 -24.44
CA VAL A 363 -32.08 3.72 -25.45
C VAL A 363 -31.44 5.06 -25.82
N THR A 364 -30.12 5.09 -25.91
CA THR A 364 -29.35 6.24 -26.43
C THR A 364 -28.88 5.95 -27.85
N TYR A 365 -29.09 6.91 -28.75
CA TYR A 365 -28.68 6.87 -30.16
C TYR A 365 -27.63 7.94 -30.41
N SER A 366 -26.41 7.49 -30.68
CA SER A 366 -25.20 8.30 -30.79
C SER A 366 -24.76 8.52 -32.23
N ASP A 367 -24.19 9.68 -32.55
CA ASP A 367 -23.40 9.86 -33.78
C ASP A 367 -22.25 10.87 -33.58
N THR A 368 -21.06 10.57 -34.10
CA THR A 368 -19.80 11.30 -33.78
C THR A 368 -19.28 12.16 -34.94
N PHE A 369 -18.66 13.29 -34.63
CA PHE A 369 -18.14 14.27 -35.59
C PHE A 369 -17.00 15.11 -34.99
N ASP A 370 -16.09 15.59 -35.84
CA ASP A 370 -14.92 16.37 -35.42
C ASP A 370 -15.07 17.85 -35.80
N ILE A 371 -14.72 18.75 -34.87
CA ILE A 371 -14.61 20.18 -35.12
C ILE A 371 -13.14 20.58 -34.92
N TYR A 372 -12.48 21.02 -35.98
CA TYR A 372 -11.14 21.58 -35.91
C TYR A 372 -11.24 23.08 -35.59
N GLU A 373 -10.52 23.55 -34.57
CA GLU A 373 -10.44 24.96 -34.17
C GLU A 373 -9.11 25.60 -34.60
N ALA A 374 -9.18 26.80 -35.18
CA ALA A 374 -8.02 27.59 -35.59
C ALA A 374 -7.14 27.99 -34.38
N ILE A 375 -5.82 27.96 -34.55
CA ILE A 375 -4.87 28.27 -33.48
C ILE A 375 -4.79 29.79 -33.28
N ALA A 376 -5.00 30.29 -32.05
CA ALA A 376 -4.80 31.70 -31.73
C ALA A 376 -4.18 31.95 -30.34
N ASN A 377 -3.46 33.07 -30.23
CA ASN A 377 -2.70 33.49 -29.05
C ASN A 377 -1.69 32.43 -28.57
N LEU A 378 -1.04 31.75 -29.53
CA LEU A 378 0.09 30.87 -29.27
C LEU A 378 1.18 31.63 -28.51
N ARG A 379 1.77 30.96 -27.52
CA ARG A 379 2.79 31.48 -26.60
C ARG A 379 3.63 30.32 -26.07
N VAL A 380 4.78 30.64 -25.50
CA VAL A 380 5.65 29.69 -24.80
C VAL A 380 5.98 30.21 -23.42
N ASN A 381 5.80 29.36 -22.42
CA ASN A 381 6.29 29.57 -21.06
C ASN A 381 7.60 28.78 -20.90
N THR A 382 8.64 29.41 -20.37
CA THR A 382 9.97 28.80 -20.16
C THR A 382 10.31 28.74 -18.68
N PHE A 383 10.89 27.61 -18.25
CA PHE A 383 11.28 27.35 -16.87
C PHE A 383 12.63 26.63 -16.83
N GLY A 384 13.45 26.92 -15.82
CA GLY A 384 14.56 26.02 -15.47
C GLY A 384 13.99 24.77 -14.80
N TYR A 385 14.60 23.61 -15.02
CA TYR A 385 14.13 22.36 -14.45
C TYR A 385 15.26 21.66 -13.68
N ASP A 386 15.07 21.45 -12.39
CA ASP A 386 16.06 20.83 -11.50
C ASP A 386 15.37 19.89 -10.51
N ALA A 387 15.89 18.68 -10.32
CA ALA A 387 15.38 17.66 -9.40
C ALA A 387 13.85 17.40 -9.45
N GLY A 388 13.17 17.67 -10.58
CA GLY A 388 11.71 17.55 -10.74
C GLY A 388 10.90 18.84 -10.55
N VAL A 389 11.56 19.96 -10.22
CA VAL A 389 10.93 21.26 -9.91
C VAL A 389 11.07 22.22 -11.10
N LYS A 390 9.98 22.86 -11.49
CA LYS A 390 9.98 24.01 -12.41
C LYS A 390 10.33 25.29 -11.65
N MET A 391 11.37 25.98 -12.10
CA MET A 391 11.82 27.28 -11.59
C MET A 391 11.57 28.37 -12.63
N THR A 392 11.09 29.52 -12.21
CA THR A 392 11.05 30.72 -13.08
C THR A 392 12.47 31.07 -13.52
N GLY A 393 12.65 31.45 -14.79
CA GLY A 393 13.93 31.97 -15.25
C GLY A 393 14.33 33.26 -14.51
N LEU A 394 15.62 33.57 -14.57
CA LEU A 394 16.23 34.67 -13.84
C LEU A 394 16.47 35.88 -14.75
N GLY A 395 17.03 36.95 -14.21
CA GLY A 395 17.22 38.22 -14.91
C GLY A 395 15.93 39.04 -15.08
N PRO A 396 16.00 40.21 -15.75
CA PRO A 396 14.91 41.20 -15.74
C PRO A 396 13.63 40.74 -16.46
N GLU A 397 13.78 39.86 -17.46
CA GLU A 397 12.67 39.31 -18.27
C GLU A 397 12.35 37.86 -17.90
N MET A 398 12.93 37.33 -16.82
CA MET A 398 12.79 35.93 -16.37
C MET A 398 13.16 34.88 -17.44
N ASN A 399 14.15 35.20 -18.28
CA ASN A 399 14.58 34.40 -19.43
C ASN A 399 16.04 33.90 -19.37
N TYR A 400 16.72 34.07 -18.22
CA TYR A 400 18.06 33.51 -17.98
C TYR A 400 17.98 32.15 -17.27
N PHE A 401 18.71 31.15 -17.80
CA PHE A 401 18.73 29.78 -17.30
C PHE A 401 20.17 29.25 -17.16
N ALA A 402 20.42 28.49 -16.09
CA ALA A 402 21.73 27.91 -15.82
C ALA A 402 22.00 26.73 -16.77
N GLN A 403 23.13 26.73 -17.48
CA GLN A 403 23.51 25.68 -18.43
C GLN A 403 23.60 24.28 -17.78
N GLU A 404 23.88 24.24 -16.48
CA GLU A 404 23.96 22.97 -15.73
C GLU A 404 22.61 22.24 -15.60
N ASN A 405 21.48 22.91 -15.89
CA ASN A 405 20.13 22.40 -15.69
C ASN A 405 19.30 22.45 -17.00
N PRO A 406 18.46 21.44 -17.30
CA PRO A 406 17.53 21.46 -18.43
C PRO A 406 16.60 22.69 -18.46
N VAL A 407 16.24 23.14 -19.66
CA VAL A 407 15.17 24.14 -19.85
C VAL A 407 13.88 23.44 -20.25
N TRP A 408 12.82 23.66 -19.48
CA TRP A 408 11.47 23.22 -19.78
C TRP A 408 10.77 24.29 -20.62
N PHE A 409 10.40 23.94 -21.86
CA PHE A 409 9.53 24.74 -22.71
C PHE A 409 8.11 24.20 -22.64
N GLN A 410 7.12 25.08 -22.56
CA GLN A 410 5.71 24.69 -22.60
C GLN A 410 4.91 25.64 -23.49
N ALA A 411 4.37 25.11 -24.58
CA ALA A 411 3.42 25.77 -25.45
C ALA A 411 2.11 26.04 -24.69
N SER A 412 1.40 27.09 -25.07
CA SER A 412 -0.04 27.21 -24.81
C SER A 412 -0.68 28.17 -25.80
N HIS A 413 -2.00 28.10 -25.95
CA HIS A 413 -2.82 28.92 -26.84
C HIS A 413 -4.21 29.11 -26.23
N ASP A 414 -4.94 30.14 -26.65
CA ASP A 414 -6.32 30.37 -26.16
C ASP A 414 -7.37 29.65 -27.02
N LYS A 415 -6.98 29.30 -28.26
CA LYS A 415 -7.79 28.61 -29.26
C LYS A 415 -6.90 27.65 -30.04
N GLY A 416 -7.44 26.49 -30.40
CA GLY A 416 -6.77 25.45 -31.15
C GLY A 416 -7.14 24.04 -30.67
N SER A 417 -7.54 23.16 -31.60
CA SER A 417 -7.78 21.73 -31.33
C SER A 417 -6.93 20.86 -32.26
N HIS A 418 -6.66 19.60 -31.90
CA HIS A 418 -5.86 18.68 -32.73
C HIS A 418 -4.48 19.26 -33.10
N VAL A 419 -3.86 19.97 -32.16
CA VAL A 419 -2.61 20.69 -32.35
C VAL A 419 -1.42 19.77 -32.11
N SER A 420 -0.48 19.76 -33.04
CA SER A 420 0.87 19.21 -32.89
C SER A 420 1.89 20.33 -32.75
N TYR A 421 2.98 20.05 -32.03
CA TYR A 421 4.01 21.03 -31.70
C TYR A 421 5.36 20.59 -32.28
N PHE A 422 6.06 21.53 -32.91
CA PHE A 422 7.37 21.34 -33.50
C PHE A 422 8.33 22.40 -32.99
N TRP A 423 9.39 21.97 -32.31
CA TRP A 423 10.35 22.84 -31.64
C TRP A 423 11.71 22.83 -32.33
N ILE A 424 12.29 24.02 -32.49
CA ILE A 424 13.64 24.24 -33.05
C ILE A 424 14.43 25.08 -32.04
N PHE A 425 15.37 24.46 -31.32
CA PHE A 425 16.08 25.08 -30.18
C PHE A 425 17.23 26.02 -30.59
N ASN A 426 17.62 26.00 -31.87
CA ASN A 426 18.66 26.84 -32.48
C ASN A 426 20.07 26.72 -31.84
N ASP A 427 20.40 25.54 -31.30
CA ASP A 427 21.72 25.19 -30.73
C ASP A 427 22.47 24.09 -31.51
N SER A 428 22.00 23.77 -32.73
CA SER A 428 22.42 22.65 -33.60
C SER A 428 22.04 21.24 -33.16
N LEU A 429 21.39 21.05 -32.00
CA LEU A 429 21.09 19.73 -31.42
C LEU A 429 19.62 19.29 -31.63
N SER A 430 19.22 19.27 -32.90
CA SER A 430 17.96 18.71 -33.42
C SER A 430 16.66 19.46 -33.11
N GLU A 431 15.55 18.86 -33.56
CA GLU A 431 14.19 19.38 -33.59
C GLU A 431 13.26 18.30 -33.02
N SER A 432 12.22 18.66 -32.27
CA SER A 432 11.28 17.68 -31.69
C SER A 432 9.86 17.85 -32.24
N THR A 433 9.26 16.76 -32.72
CA THR A 433 7.84 16.69 -33.16
C THR A 433 7.04 15.88 -32.15
N ASP A 434 6.08 16.52 -31.49
CA ASP A 434 5.25 15.88 -30.46
C ASP A 434 3.79 16.35 -30.50
N LEU A 435 2.88 15.52 -29.99
CA LEU A 435 1.51 15.91 -29.64
C LEU A 435 1.42 16.50 -28.22
N ILE A 436 2.55 16.51 -27.50
CA ILE A 436 2.68 16.99 -26.13
C ILE A 436 3.01 18.48 -26.15
N ASP A 437 2.36 19.26 -25.28
CA ASP A 437 2.52 20.72 -25.19
C ASP A 437 3.87 21.17 -24.60
N TYR A 438 4.73 20.26 -24.18
CA TYR A 438 5.99 20.57 -23.52
C TYR A 438 7.17 19.73 -24.00
N VAL A 439 8.37 20.26 -23.80
CA VAL A 439 9.63 19.58 -24.08
C VAL A 439 10.72 20.05 -23.11
N LEU A 440 11.62 19.14 -22.75
CA LEU A 440 12.82 19.40 -21.94
C LEU A 440 14.04 19.38 -22.87
N HIS A 441 14.82 20.47 -22.89
CA HIS A 441 16.01 20.59 -23.74
C HIS A 441 17.27 20.94 -22.95
N ASN A 442 18.41 20.41 -23.40
CA ASN A 442 19.71 20.51 -22.73
C ASN A 442 20.72 21.25 -23.62
N TYR A 443 20.92 22.54 -23.33
CA TYR A 443 21.90 23.36 -24.05
C TYR A 443 23.33 23.00 -23.66
N LEU A 444 24.13 22.50 -24.60
CA LEU A 444 25.52 22.10 -24.34
C LEU A 444 26.52 23.27 -24.28
N GLU A 445 26.12 24.46 -24.72
CA GLU A 445 26.94 25.68 -24.70
C GLU A 445 26.14 26.86 -24.12
N PRO A 446 26.80 27.88 -23.57
CA PRO A 446 26.14 29.11 -23.13
C PRO A 446 25.94 30.06 -24.32
N GLY A 447 24.77 30.70 -24.41
CA GLY A 447 24.42 31.51 -25.56
C GLY A 447 23.07 32.22 -25.44
N MET A 448 22.69 32.91 -26.51
CA MET A 448 21.37 33.52 -26.67
C MET A 448 20.61 32.71 -27.73
N TYR A 449 19.52 32.07 -27.32
CA TYR A 449 18.77 31.13 -28.15
C TYR A 449 17.38 31.68 -28.46
N ASN A 450 17.15 32.00 -29.73
CA ASN A 450 15.84 32.40 -30.26
C ASN A 450 15.07 31.13 -30.66
N VAL A 451 14.50 30.44 -29.68
CA VAL A 451 13.82 29.16 -29.88
C VAL A 451 12.56 29.38 -30.70
N GLN A 452 12.33 28.55 -31.71
CA GLN A 452 11.13 28.62 -32.54
C GLN A 452 10.18 27.47 -32.17
N LEU A 453 8.93 27.81 -31.87
CA LEU A 453 7.82 26.86 -31.82
C LEU A 453 6.92 27.07 -33.05
N ILE A 454 6.65 26.00 -33.79
CA ILE A 454 5.54 25.92 -34.74
C ILE A 454 4.47 25.02 -34.13
N ALA A 455 3.28 25.56 -33.88
CA ALA A 455 2.09 24.77 -33.55
C ALA A 455 1.23 24.63 -34.80
N SER A 456 0.76 23.43 -35.13
CA SER A 456 0.01 23.17 -36.37
C SER A 456 -1.15 22.21 -36.19
N ASN A 457 -2.21 22.40 -36.98
CA ASN A 457 -3.33 21.47 -37.09
C ASN A 457 -3.91 21.51 -38.52
N TYR A 458 -5.05 20.85 -38.74
CA TYR A 458 -5.68 20.76 -40.07
C TYR A 458 -6.07 22.12 -40.69
N ILE A 459 -6.30 23.16 -39.90
CA ILE A 459 -6.67 24.50 -40.39
C ILE A 459 -5.43 25.31 -40.80
N GLY A 460 -4.30 25.12 -40.13
CA GLY A 460 -3.07 25.85 -40.43
C GLY A 460 -2.05 25.76 -39.30
N SER A 461 -1.12 26.72 -39.26
CA SER A 461 -0.09 26.81 -38.22
C SER A 461 0.09 28.22 -37.69
N ALA A 462 0.56 28.30 -36.45
CA ALA A 462 1.02 29.51 -35.79
C ALA A 462 2.47 29.30 -35.32
N THR A 463 3.28 30.36 -35.37
CA THR A 463 4.71 30.30 -35.03
C THR A 463 5.07 31.40 -34.04
N VAL A 464 5.85 31.08 -33.01
CA VAL A 464 6.37 32.03 -32.02
C VAL A 464 7.85 31.81 -31.74
N TYR A 465 8.51 32.87 -31.27
CA TYR A 465 9.97 32.96 -31.11
C TYR A 465 10.38 33.45 -29.71
N PRO A 466 10.21 32.64 -28.63
CA PRO A 466 10.80 32.94 -27.33
C PRO A 466 12.34 33.02 -27.37
N MET A 467 12.89 34.18 -26.97
CA MET A 467 14.32 34.34 -26.73
C MET A 467 14.67 33.99 -25.28
N ILE A 468 15.72 33.18 -25.10
CA ILE A 468 16.29 32.84 -23.79
C ILE A 468 17.81 33.03 -23.76
N HIS A 469 18.36 33.17 -22.56
CA HIS A 469 19.79 33.30 -22.30
C HIS A 469 20.27 32.12 -21.44
N VAL A 470 21.26 31.37 -21.93
CA VAL A 470 21.88 30.25 -21.20
C VAL A 470 23.27 30.65 -20.74
N GLN A 471 23.56 30.52 -19.44
CA GLN A 471 24.84 30.90 -18.85
C GLN A 471 25.40 29.80 -17.94
N ARG A 472 26.73 29.63 -17.91
CA ARG A 472 27.42 28.78 -16.92
C ARG A 472 27.38 29.41 -15.54
N SER A 473 27.21 28.60 -14.50
CA SER A 473 27.08 29.07 -13.12
C SER A 473 28.43 29.32 -12.43
N CYS A 474 28.53 30.39 -11.64
CA CYS A 474 29.53 30.58 -10.60
C CYS A 474 29.46 29.40 -9.62
N LYS A 475 30.46 28.51 -9.62
CA LYS A 475 30.57 27.38 -8.70
C LYS A 475 32.04 27.04 -8.42
N ASN A 476 32.36 26.73 -7.17
CA ASN A 476 33.69 26.31 -6.71
C ASN A 476 34.79 27.38 -6.92
N ILE A 477 34.48 28.66 -6.74
CA ILE A 477 35.51 29.71 -6.76
C ILE A 477 36.41 29.60 -5.53
N ALA A 478 37.68 30.00 -5.64
CA ALA A 478 38.60 30.05 -4.51
C ALA A 478 39.60 31.21 -4.65
N ILE A 479 40.12 31.66 -3.52
CA ILE A 479 41.13 32.72 -3.41
C ILE A 479 42.17 32.31 -2.37
N SER A 480 43.42 32.66 -2.60
CA SER A 480 44.52 32.45 -1.65
C SER A 480 45.56 33.57 -1.77
N SER A 481 46.46 33.68 -0.79
CA SER A 481 47.64 34.56 -0.82
C SER A 481 48.70 34.01 0.14
N ASP A 482 49.98 34.30 -0.10
CA ASP A 482 51.09 33.76 0.69
C ASP A 482 51.35 34.61 1.95
N THR A 483 50.58 34.32 2.99
CA THR A 483 50.49 35.12 4.23
C THR A 483 51.15 34.39 5.42
N PRO A 484 51.66 35.12 6.45
CA PRO A 484 51.68 36.56 6.60
C PRO A 484 52.81 37.25 5.82
N ARG A 485 52.61 38.52 5.48
CA ARG A 485 53.63 39.41 4.88
C ARG A 485 53.74 40.73 5.64
N SER A 486 54.72 41.55 5.30
CA SER A 486 54.90 42.88 5.90
C SER A 486 53.90 43.87 5.33
N LYS A 487 53.43 44.82 6.14
CA LYS A 487 52.68 45.99 5.61
C LYS A 487 53.51 46.74 4.57
N ASN A 488 52.84 47.42 3.62
CA ASN A 488 53.46 48.10 2.48
C ASN A 488 54.40 47.19 1.64
N THR A 489 54.10 45.88 1.60
CA THR A 489 54.59 44.99 0.54
C THR A 489 53.40 44.55 -0.30
N THR A 490 53.64 44.16 -1.56
CA THR A 490 52.58 43.64 -2.42
C THR A 490 52.14 42.27 -1.91
N PHE A 491 50.84 42.08 -1.78
CA PHE A 491 50.20 40.80 -1.58
C PHE A 491 49.61 40.36 -2.92
N ASP A 492 49.98 39.16 -3.36
CA ASP A 492 49.48 38.55 -4.58
C ASP A 492 48.28 37.67 -4.21
N PHE A 493 47.11 37.94 -4.80
CA PHE A 493 45.89 37.14 -4.63
C PHE A 493 45.55 36.39 -5.92
N PRO A 494 46.17 35.22 -6.18
CA PRO A 494 45.81 34.34 -7.29
C PRO A 494 44.39 33.77 -7.13
N VAL A 495 43.42 34.32 -7.88
CA VAL A 495 42.02 33.85 -7.93
C VAL A 495 41.81 32.63 -8.83
N PHE A 496 41.25 31.57 -8.26
CA PHE A 496 40.79 30.39 -8.98
C PHE A 496 39.27 30.50 -9.26
N PRO A 497 38.83 30.58 -10.53
CA PRO A 497 37.43 30.83 -10.87
C PRO A 497 36.53 29.58 -10.85
N GLY A 498 37.05 28.38 -10.53
CA GLY A 498 36.24 27.15 -10.47
C GLY A 498 35.59 26.78 -11.81
N ASN A 499 34.26 26.74 -11.82
CA ASN A 499 33.46 26.74 -13.04
C ASN A 499 33.38 28.16 -13.61
N ILE A 500 33.92 28.35 -14.81
CA ILE A 500 34.06 29.67 -15.42
C ILE A 500 32.69 30.13 -15.93
N ALA A 501 32.04 30.95 -15.12
CA ALA A 501 30.71 31.47 -15.35
C ALA A 501 30.64 32.43 -16.55
N THR A 502 29.58 32.33 -17.34
CA THR A 502 29.34 33.22 -18.49
C THR A 502 28.93 34.61 -17.99
N ASP A 503 29.55 35.66 -18.55
CA ASP A 503 29.31 37.08 -18.22
C ASP A 503 29.33 37.43 -16.73
N ALA A 504 30.09 36.68 -15.93
CA ALA A 504 30.18 36.96 -14.51
C ALA A 504 31.01 38.21 -14.19
N CYS A 505 30.55 38.92 -13.17
CA CYS A 505 31.34 39.89 -12.44
C CYS A 505 31.98 39.20 -11.23
N TYR A 506 33.24 39.56 -10.95
CA TYR A 506 33.97 39.13 -9.78
C TYR A 506 34.40 40.35 -8.96
N MET A 507 34.21 40.30 -7.65
CA MET A 507 34.61 41.32 -6.68
C MET A 507 35.54 40.69 -5.65
N ILE A 508 36.63 41.38 -5.29
CA ILE A 508 37.40 41.11 -4.08
C ILE A 508 37.21 42.28 -3.10
N ASP A 509 36.90 41.97 -1.85
CA ASP A 509 36.90 42.90 -0.71
C ASP A 509 38.02 42.49 0.26
N PHE A 510 39.06 43.30 0.36
CA PHE A 510 40.23 43.08 1.21
C PHE A 510 39.96 43.37 2.71
N LYS A 511 38.78 43.88 3.09
CA LYS A 511 38.43 44.31 4.45
C LYS A 511 39.35 45.39 5.08
N ASP A 512 40.29 45.94 4.31
CA ASP A 512 41.17 47.03 4.74
C ASP A 512 40.83 48.33 3.98
N ASN A 513 40.24 49.30 4.70
CA ASN A 513 39.98 50.64 4.17
C ASN A 513 41.28 51.40 3.83
N SER A 514 42.45 50.92 4.30
CA SER A 514 43.77 51.48 3.98
C SER A 514 44.53 50.73 2.88
N ALA A 515 43.90 49.75 2.22
CA ALA A 515 44.52 49.00 1.12
C ALA A 515 44.76 49.87 -0.12
N GLU A 516 45.98 49.82 -0.67
CA GLU A 516 46.29 50.38 -2.00
C GLU A 516 46.16 49.29 -3.09
N PRO A 517 45.51 49.56 -4.24
CA PRO A 517 44.92 50.84 -4.66
C PRO A 517 43.57 51.16 -3.99
N SER A 518 42.82 50.14 -3.55
CA SER A 518 41.53 50.30 -2.88
C SER A 518 41.11 49.02 -2.14
N GLN A 519 40.23 49.16 -1.13
CA GLN A 519 39.61 48.03 -0.40
C GLN A 519 38.90 47.03 -1.33
N TYR A 520 38.29 47.53 -2.40
CA TYR A 520 37.59 46.72 -3.39
C TYR A 520 38.36 46.71 -4.71
N GLN A 521 38.45 45.55 -5.35
CA GLN A 521 38.88 45.41 -6.74
C GLN A 521 37.92 44.48 -7.50
N PHE A 522 37.76 44.74 -8.79
CA PHE A 522 36.73 44.09 -9.63
C PHE A 522 37.33 43.59 -10.94
N PHE A 523 36.84 42.45 -11.44
CA PHE A 523 37.21 41.91 -12.74
C PHE A 523 36.06 41.12 -13.38
N GLY A 524 36.19 40.77 -14.67
CA GLY A 524 35.19 39.99 -15.41
C GLY A 524 34.41 40.81 -16.44
N ASN A 525 33.11 40.56 -16.58
CA ASN A 525 32.20 41.32 -17.46
C ASN A 525 31.79 42.65 -16.81
N LEU A 526 32.26 43.76 -17.38
CA LEU A 526 32.04 45.12 -16.86
C LEU A 526 30.56 45.54 -16.85
N ASP A 527 29.78 45.12 -17.84
CA ASP A 527 28.40 45.58 -17.98
C ASP A 527 27.47 44.81 -17.03
N TYR A 528 27.73 43.53 -16.76
CA TYR A 528 27.09 42.83 -15.64
C TYR A 528 27.52 43.40 -14.29
N CYS A 529 28.79 43.78 -14.09
CA CYS A 529 29.21 44.44 -12.84
C CYS A 529 28.42 45.71 -12.51
N LYS A 530 27.92 46.44 -13.52
CA LYS A 530 27.10 47.65 -13.35
C LYS A 530 25.64 47.35 -12.98
N THR A 531 25.09 46.18 -13.34
CA THR A 531 23.69 45.84 -13.04
C THR A 531 23.48 45.39 -11.60
N VAL A 532 24.53 44.92 -10.92
CA VAL A 532 24.50 44.52 -9.50
C VAL A 532 24.42 45.77 -8.60
N PRO A 533 23.28 46.08 -7.94
CA PRO A 533 23.08 47.39 -7.30
C PRO A 533 23.96 47.62 -6.07
N GLU A 534 24.38 46.54 -5.40
CA GLU A 534 25.30 46.57 -4.26
C GLU A 534 26.74 46.92 -4.69
N TRP A 535 27.10 46.61 -5.94
CA TRP A 535 28.49 46.65 -6.42
C TRP A 535 28.77 47.87 -7.30
N SER A 536 27.78 48.36 -8.06
CA SER A 536 27.96 49.51 -8.98
C SER A 536 28.52 50.76 -8.28
N ALA A 537 28.00 51.14 -7.11
CA ALA A 537 28.46 52.29 -6.34
C ALA A 537 29.84 52.11 -5.65
N LEU A 538 30.42 50.90 -5.71
CA LEU A 538 31.80 50.60 -5.34
C LEU A 538 32.68 50.60 -6.61
N LEU A 539 32.25 49.87 -7.64
CA LEU A 539 32.86 49.79 -8.96
C LEU A 539 33.14 51.19 -9.55
N ASP A 540 32.19 52.12 -9.51
CA ASP A 540 32.35 53.49 -10.04
C ASP A 540 33.50 54.25 -9.35
N LYS A 541 33.78 53.95 -8.07
CA LYS A 541 34.89 54.56 -7.31
C LYS A 541 36.23 53.88 -7.61
N THR A 542 36.22 52.60 -7.99
CA THR A 542 37.40 51.78 -8.24
C THR A 542 37.59 51.44 -9.73
N ILE A 543 36.88 52.12 -10.64
CA ILE A 543 36.80 51.77 -12.06
C ILE A 543 38.15 51.83 -12.78
N GLY A 544 39.07 52.70 -12.32
CA GLY A 544 40.46 52.75 -12.79
C GLY A 544 41.32 51.55 -12.40
N HIS A 545 40.77 50.62 -11.59
CA HIS A 545 41.38 49.36 -11.17
C HIS A 545 40.51 48.15 -11.57
N PHE A 546 39.55 48.33 -12.48
CA PHE A 546 38.77 47.23 -13.05
C PHE A 546 39.60 46.44 -14.07
N VAL A 547 39.69 45.12 -13.89
CA VAL A 547 40.39 44.23 -14.83
C VAL A 547 39.37 43.54 -15.75
N ALA A 548 39.16 44.12 -16.94
CA ALA A 548 38.29 43.51 -17.95
C ALA A 548 38.87 42.18 -18.44
N VAL A 549 38.14 41.08 -18.24
CA VAL A 549 38.49 39.74 -18.74
C VAL A 549 37.20 38.98 -19.07
N SER A 550 37.09 38.47 -20.29
CA SER A 550 35.95 37.64 -20.70
C SER A 550 35.99 36.24 -20.08
N SER A 551 34.85 35.55 -20.05
CA SER A 551 34.76 34.14 -19.70
C SER A 551 35.61 33.25 -20.63
N TRP A 552 35.77 33.63 -21.90
CA TRP A 552 36.66 32.94 -22.84
C TRP A 552 38.15 33.11 -22.48
N GLU A 553 38.60 34.32 -22.13
CA GLU A 553 39.99 34.56 -21.71
C GLU A 553 40.32 33.90 -20.35
N LEU A 554 39.33 33.73 -19.48
CA LEU A 554 39.44 32.87 -18.30
C LEU A 554 39.59 31.39 -18.69
N GLU A 555 38.79 30.92 -19.66
CA GLU A 555 38.78 29.52 -20.09
C GLU A 555 40.08 29.09 -20.77
N VAL A 556 40.62 29.91 -21.68
CA VAL A 556 41.93 29.66 -22.30
C VAL A 556 43.03 29.52 -21.24
N LYS A 557 43.07 30.42 -20.24
CA LYS A 557 44.03 30.36 -19.13
C LYS A 557 43.87 29.11 -18.25
N ARG A 558 42.65 28.57 -18.11
CA ARG A 558 42.39 27.28 -17.42
C ARG A 558 42.88 26.09 -18.24
N PHE A 559 42.67 26.11 -19.56
CA PHE A 559 43.11 25.04 -20.46
C PHE A 559 44.65 25.01 -20.63
N GLU A 560 45.30 26.18 -20.59
CA GLU A 560 46.77 26.30 -20.62
C GLU A 560 47.47 25.83 -19.33
N PHE A 561 46.84 25.93 -18.14
CA PHE A 561 47.27 25.20 -16.92
C PHE A 561 47.20 23.70 -17.24
N LEU A 562 46.02 23.16 -17.60
CA LEU A 562 45.75 21.70 -17.55
C LEU A 562 46.64 20.84 -18.44
N ASN A 563 47.39 21.44 -19.36
CA ASN A 563 48.31 20.78 -20.28
C ASN A 563 49.81 21.07 -19.99
N GLN A 564 50.17 21.68 -18.85
CA GLN A 564 51.58 21.90 -18.47
C GLN A 564 52.27 20.58 -18.07
N PRO A 565 53.41 20.21 -18.70
CA PRO A 565 54.11 18.97 -18.37
C PRO A 565 54.86 19.07 -17.03
N THR A 566 54.46 18.26 -16.05
CA THR A 566 55.13 18.14 -14.74
C THR A 566 56.56 17.62 -14.89
N THR A 567 57.55 18.50 -14.78
CA THR A 567 58.96 18.22 -15.10
C THR A 567 59.83 17.99 -13.84
N THR A 568 59.67 16.82 -13.21
CA THR A 568 60.67 16.24 -12.30
C THR A 568 61.48 15.20 -13.07
N GLY A 569 62.69 15.57 -13.52
CA GLY A 569 63.31 14.91 -14.68
C GLY A 569 64.44 13.91 -14.41
N LEU A 570 64.70 13.09 -15.43
CA LEU A 570 66.02 12.53 -15.74
C LEU A 570 66.10 12.35 -17.28
N PRO A 571 67.22 12.65 -17.97
CA PRO A 571 67.24 12.70 -19.43
C PRO A 571 67.67 11.39 -20.10
N THR A 572 66.82 10.84 -20.97
CA THR A 572 67.21 9.86 -22.00
C THR A 572 66.57 10.17 -23.34
N THR A 573 67.34 9.96 -24.42
CA THR A 573 67.02 10.36 -25.79
C THR A 573 65.99 9.46 -26.48
N SER A 574 64.99 10.07 -27.13
CA SER A 574 64.50 9.62 -28.44
C SER A 574 63.69 10.70 -29.14
N THR A 575 64.04 11.01 -30.39
CA THR A 575 63.36 12.01 -31.23
C THR A 575 62.30 11.37 -32.12
N VAL A 576 61.05 11.83 -32.02
CA VAL A 576 60.03 11.65 -33.08
C VAL A 576 59.34 12.98 -33.31
N SER A 577 59.53 13.55 -34.50
CA SER A 577 58.89 14.80 -34.93
C SER A 577 57.68 14.51 -35.81
N ILE A 578 56.49 14.95 -35.39
CA ILE A 578 55.31 14.98 -36.26
C ILE A 578 54.91 16.44 -36.44
N THR A 579 55.10 16.96 -37.65
CA THR A 579 54.73 18.32 -38.02
C THR A 579 53.30 18.34 -38.55
N THR A 580 52.43 19.19 -38.00
CA THR A 580 51.11 19.44 -38.61
C THR A 580 50.75 20.92 -38.48
N THR A 581 50.98 21.67 -39.55
CA THR A 581 50.75 23.12 -39.61
C THR A 581 49.33 23.41 -40.05
N ILE A 582 48.52 24.04 -39.20
CA ILE A 582 47.26 24.69 -39.63
C ILE A 582 47.46 26.20 -39.52
N LYS A 583 47.33 26.89 -40.66
CA LYS A 583 47.29 28.36 -40.73
C LYS A 583 45.83 28.81 -40.83
N THR A 584 45.40 29.65 -39.90
CA THR A 584 44.19 30.48 -40.03
C THR A 584 44.57 31.95 -39.88
N THR A 585 44.96 32.57 -40.99
CA THR A 585 45.11 34.03 -41.05
C THR A 585 43.73 34.66 -41.25
N THR A 586 43.31 35.57 -40.36
CA THR A 586 42.13 36.40 -40.60
C THR A 586 42.37 37.81 -40.08
N THR A 587 42.81 38.68 -40.98
CA THR A 587 43.03 40.11 -40.71
C THR A 587 41.68 40.82 -40.64
N MET A 588 41.37 41.47 -39.50
CA MET A 588 40.31 42.48 -39.48
C MET A 588 40.81 43.79 -40.08
N THR A 589 40.05 44.36 -41.00
CA THR A 589 40.21 45.76 -41.44
C THR A 589 38.86 46.45 -41.46
N THR A 590 38.64 47.32 -40.49
CA THR A 590 37.47 48.19 -40.38
C THR A 590 37.63 49.45 -41.25
N THR A 591 36.66 49.75 -42.11
CA THR A 591 36.51 51.08 -42.71
C THR A 591 35.03 51.51 -42.74
N THR A 592 34.75 52.66 -42.13
CA THR A 592 33.42 53.28 -42.06
C THR A 592 33.29 54.45 -43.03
N SER A 593 32.20 54.55 -43.78
CA SER A 593 31.68 55.85 -44.26
C SER A 593 30.24 55.73 -44.78
N LEU A 594 29.41 56.72 -44.46
CA LEU A 594 28.06 56.89 -45.04
C LEU A 594 28.16 57.56 -46.43
N ALA A 595 27.28 57.16 -47.36
CA ALA A 595 26.58 58.09 -48.24
C ALA A 595 25.32 57.45 -48.86
N THR A 596 24.25 58.23 -48.96
CA THR A 596 22.94 57.87 -49.53
C THR A 596 22.93 57.87 -51.06
N THR A 597 22.14 56.98 -51.68
CA THR A 597 21.12 57.36 -52.71
C THR A 597 20.06 56.27 -52.89
N THR A 598 18.91 56.66 -53.46
CA THR A 598 17.68 55.87 -53.61
C THR A 598 17.57 55.14 -54.96
N SER A 599 17.09 53.90 -54.97
CA SER A 599 16.16 53.40 -56.00
C SER A 599 15.49 52.07 -55.63
N THR A 600 14.17 51.98 -55.85
CA THR A 600 13.41 50.73 -56.02
C THR A 600 13.39 50.36 -57.51
N PRO A 601 13.26 49.07 -57.89
CA PRO A 601 11.91 48.59 -58.20
C PRO A 601 11.63 47.12 -57.85
N SER A 602 10.38 46.73 -58.12
CA SER A 602 9.85 45.38 -58.29
C SER A 602 10.48 44.67 -59.54
N SER A 603 10.12 43.45 -59.97
CA SER A 603 8.92 42.60 -59.77
C SER A 603 9.16 41.14 -60.22
N THR A 604 8.39 40.19 -59.66
CA THR A 604 7.85 38.94 -60.28
C THR A 604 8.71 38.09 -61.24
N MET A 605 8.72 36.76 -61.01
CA MET A 605 8.80 35.76 -62.08
C MET A 605 7.83 34.59 -61.87
N THR A 606 7.46 33.92 -62.96
CA THR A 606 6.39 32.90 -63.06
C THR A 606 6.92 31.55 -63.57
N LEU A 607 6.08 30.50 -63.45
CA LEU A 607 6.35 29.13 -63.91
C LEU A 607 6.74 29.03 -65.40
N ALA A 608 7.54 27.99 -65.70
CA ALA A 608 7.60 27.31 -66.99
C ALA A 608 7.67 25.78 -66.75
N THR A 609 7.27 24.97 -67.73
CA THR A 609 6.97 23.53 -67.56
C THR A 609 7.45 22.66 -68.74
N THR A 610 7.25 21.34 -68.61
CA THR A 610 7.13 20.27 -69.64
C THR A 610 8.36 19.49 -70.15
N THR A 611 8.38 18.18 -69.83
CA THR A 611 8.54 16.99 -70.73
C THR A 611 9.84 16.77 -71.54
N ASP A 612 10.29 15.55 -71.90
CA ASP A 612 9.98 14.14 -71.54
C ASP A 612 11.05 13.22 -72.17
N LEU A 613 11.18 11.93 -71.75
CA LEU A 613 11.38 10.78 -72.68
C LEU A 613 11.37 9.38 -72.00
N TYR A 614 10.21 8.71 -72.06
CA TYR A 614 9.91 7.27 -72.23
C TYR A 614 10.88 6.11 -71.85
N GLY A 615 10.30 5.09 -71.19
CA GLY A 615 10.78 3.70 -71.17
C GLY A 615 9.78 2.71 -70.51
N ASN A 616 8.95 2.00 -71.31
CA ASN A 616 7.91 1.06 -70.84
C ASN A 616 8.42 -0.40 -70.75
N PHE A 617 7.83 -1.26 -69.89
CA PHE A 617 6.82 -2.27 -70.32
C PHE A 617 6.28 -3.25 -69.22
N THR A 618 4.94 -3.28 -69.09
CA THR A 618 4.05 -4.42 -68.70
C THR A 618 4.02 -5.04 -67.29
N THR A 619 2.90 -5.73 -67.03
CA THR A 619 2.37 -6.26 -65.77
C THR A 619 2.23 -7.79 -65.78
N THR A 620 2.15 -8.44 -64.61
CA THR A 620 1.29 -9.65 -64.45
C THR A 620 0.90 -9.93 -62.99
N THR A 621 -0.34 -10.39 -62.86
CA THR A 621 -1.13 -10.88 -61.70
C THR A 621 -0.44 -11.75 -60.63
N GLY A 622 -0.90 -11.64 -59.37
CA GLY A 622 -0.67 -12.64 -58.32
C GLY A 622 -1.40 -12.36 -57.00
N GLU A 623 -2.56 -12.99 -56.77
CA GLU A 623 -3.18 -13.19 -55.44
C GLU A 623 -2.64 -14.51 -54.82
N PRO A 624 -2.72 -14.80 -53.48
CA PRO A 624 -4.01 -14.95 -52.78
C PRO A 624 -4.09 -14.66 -51.25
N THR A 625 -5.30 -14.28 -50.80
CA THR A 625 -6.02 -14.68 -49.55
C THR A 625 -5.32 -14.85 -48.17
N THR A 626 -5.72 -13.98 -47.22
CA THR A 626 -6.21 -14.24 -45.82
C THR A 626 -5.57 -15.30 -44.89
N SER A 627 -5.22 -14.92 -43.64
CA SER A 627 -5.91 -15.40 -42.39
C SER A 627 -5.30 -14.86 -41.06
N THR A 628 -6.17 -14.43 -40.12
CA THR A 628 -6.08 -14.50 -38.63
C THR A 628 -4.76 -14.29 -37.85
N ASP A 629 -4.62 -13.10 -37.23
CA ASP A 629 -4.59 -12.76 -35.78
C ASP A 629 -4.74 -13.91 -34.71
N PRO A 630 -4.43 -13.74 -33.39
CA PRO A 630 -3.57 -12.75 -32.68
C PRO A 630 -2.66 -13.36 -31.54
N TYR A 631 -2.05 -12.47 -30.73
CA TYR A 631 -1.53 -12.64 -29.34
C TYR A 631 -0.17 -13.29 -29.02
N TYR A 632 0.61 -12.56 -28.20
CA TYR A 632 1.72 -13.01 -27.36
C TYR A 632 1.26 -13.15 -25.90
N ASN A 633 1.82 -14.09 -25.13
CA ASN A 633 2.09 -13.85 -23.70
C ASN A 633 3.07 -14.85 -23.04
N PHE A 634 3.61 -14.44 -21.89
CA PHE A 634 4.60 -15.11 -21.03
C PHE A 634 4.29 -16.57 -20.65
N THR A 635 5.33 -17.42 -20.51
CA THR A 635 5.91 -17.79 -19.19
C THR A 635 7.11 -18.76 -19.30
N SER A 636 7.82 -18.94 -18.18
CA SER A 636 9.06 -19.71 -18.01
C SER A 636 8.86 -21.20 -17.72
N SER A 637 9.79 -22.07 -18.15
CA SER A 637 10.43 -23.05 -17.23
C SER A 637 11.71 -23.66 -17.79
N SER A 638 12.58 -24.09 -16.89
CA SER A 638 13.87 -24.77 -17.11
C SER A 638 13.75 -26.24 -17.47
N ILE A 639 14.81 -26.83 -18.07
CA ILE A 639 15.60 -27.91 -17.43
C ILE A 639 16.94 -28.13 -18.16
N ALA A 640 17.92 -28.69 -17.43
CA ALA A 640 19.34 -28.71 -17.77
C ALA A 640 19.78 -29.77 -18.80
N ALA A 641 20.99 -29.56 -19.34
CA ALA A 641 21.86 -30.63 -19.85
C ALA A 641 23.27 -30.47 -19.23
N THR A 642 23.82 -31.57 -18.71
CA THR A 642 25.12 -31.59 -17.99
C THR A 642 26.24 -32.17 -18.83
N THR A 643 27.42 -31.55 -18.78
CA THR A 643 28.70 -32.19 -19.16
C THR A 643 29.81 -31.79 -18.17
N THR A 644 30.48 -32.79 -17.60
CA THR A 644 31.76 -32.65 -16.87
C THR A 644 32.88 -32.43 -17.89
N GLY A 645 33.79 -31.46 -17.75
CA GLY A 645 34.89 -31.44 -16.75
C GLY A 645 36.22 -31.45 -17.52
N THR A 646 37.37 -30.99 -17.02
CA THR A 646 37.73 -30.44 -15.69
C THR A 646 39.00 -29.57 -15.79
N THR A 647 39.04 -28.44 -15.05
CA THR A 647 40.21 -27.84 -14.33
C THR A 647 41.52 -27.52 -15.06
N THR A 648 42.24 -26.41 -14.81
CA THR A 648 42.01 -25.03 -14.30
C THR A 648 43.39 -24.36 -14.16
N SER A 649 43.55 -23.09 -14.55
CA SER A 649 44.14 -22.01 -13.69
C SER A 649 44.68 -20.81 -14.49
N THR A 650 43.97 -19.69 -14.44
CA THR A 650 44.50 -18.33 -14.19
C THR A 650 43.30 -17.42 -13.87
N THR A 651 43.49 -16.46 -12.98
CA THR A 651 42.44 -15.54 -12.51
C THR A 651 42.64 -14.14 -13.06
N ASP A 652 41.60 -13.60 -13.67
CA ASP A 652 41.28 -12.17 -13.56
C ASP A 652 39.76 -12.02 -13.47
N GLY A 653 39.26 -11.04 -12.74
CA GLY A 653 37.88 -11.01 -12.27
C GLY A 653 37.40 -9.63 -11.85
N THR A 654 36.68 -8.96 -12.75
CA THR A 654 36.03 -7.68 -12.48
C THR A 654 34.93 -7.81 -11.42
N THR A 655 35.07 -7.05 -10.34
CA THR A 655 34.07 -6.93 -9.27
C THR A 655 33.39 -5.58 -9.33
N THR A 656 32.06 -5.57 -9.20
CA THR A 656 31.24 -4.36 -9.12
C THR A 656 31.36 -3.73 -7.73
N ILE A 657 31.82 -2.48 -7.68
CA ILE A 657 31.97 -1.72 -6.42
C ILE A 657 30.79 -0.75 -6.27
N THR A 658 30.04 -0.91 -5.19
CA THR A 658 29.05 0.07 -4.71
C THR A 658 29.76 1.22 -4.01
N THR A 659 29.80 2.39 -4.66
CA THR A 659 30.38 3.61 -4.08
C THR A 659 29.46 4.23 -3.02
N THR A 660 29.64 3.83 -1.77
CA THR A 660 29.15 4.59 -0.61
C THR A 660 30.03 5.82 -0.41
N THR A 661 29.44 7.01 -0.51
CA THR A 661 30.13 8.31 -0.42
C THR A 661 30.42 8.71 1.03
N LEU A 662 31.40 8.04 1.65
CA LEU A 662 32.02 8.54 2.88
C LEU A 662 32.94 9.73 2.57
N ILE A 663 32.72 10.86 3.24
CA ILE A 663 33.48 12.10 3.05
C ILE A 663 34.80 12.01 3.81
N PRO A 664 35.98 12.10 3.17
CA PRO A 664 37.25 12.19 3.86
C PRO A 664 37.54 13.65 4.23
N THR A 665 37.30 14.03 5.49
CA THR A 665 37.65 15.36 6.03
C THR A 665 39.15 15.46 6.33
N THR A 666 39.99 15.39 5.30
CA THR A 666 41.44 15.56 5.40
C THR A 666 41.91 16.82 4.68
N THR A 667 41.98 17.94 5.42
CA THR A 667 42.51 19.22 4.94
C THR A 667 44.03 19.16 4.80
N VAL A 668 44.51 18.71 3.63
CA VAL A 668 45.95 18.71 3.29
C VAL A 668 46.38 20.13 2.87
N PRO A 669 47.37 20.76 3.54
CA PRO A 669 47.85 22.09 3.16
C PRO A 669 48.74 22.00 1.91
N LEU A 670 48.21 22.43 0.76
CA LEU A 670 48.95 22.46 -0.51
C LEU A 670 49.96 23.61 -0.53
N SER A 671 51.26 23.30 -0.44
CA SER A 671 52.34 24.27 -0.61
C SER A 671 52.59 24.57 -2.10
N TYR A 672 52.13 25.72 -2.58
CA TYR A 672 52.26 26.17 -3.96
C TYR A 672 53.58 26.90 -4.26
N ASN A 673 54.01 26.86 -5.52
CA ASN A 673 55.01 27.78 -6.09
C ASN A 673 54.75 27.96 -7.60
N SER A 674 54.31 29.16 -8.01
CA SER A 674 54.35 29.75 -9.38
C SER A 674 53.89 28.92 -10.61
N THR A 675 52.99 29.36 -11.49
CA THR A 675 52.08 30.54 -11.50
C THR A 675 50.86 30.17 -12.35
N TRP A 676 49.66 30.33 -11.81
CA TRP A 676 48.37 30.28 -12.52
C TRP A 676 47.55 31.50 -12.06
N ASN A 677 46.25 31.54 -12.37
CA ASN A 677 45.23 32.45 -11.85
C ASN A 677 45.33 33.91 -12.31
N ILE A 678 44.18 34.60 -12.33
CA ILE A 678 44.19 36.07 -12.30
C ILE A 678 44.72 36.46 -10.92
N THR A 679 45.93 37.01 -10.89
CA THR A 679 46.55 37.50 -9.65
C THR A 679 46.18 38.97 -9.47
N ILE A 680 45.24 39.23 -8.56
CA ILE A 680 44.91 40.60 -8.15
C ILE A 680 45.95 41.03 -7.10
N GLN A 681 46.47 42.25 -7.21
CA GLN A 681 47.52 42.76 -6.34
C GLN A 681 47.01 43.87 -5.44
N THR A 682 47.43 43.86 -4.17
CA THR A 682 47.06 44.87 -3.17
C THR A 682 48.22 45.11 -2.19
N LYS A 683 48.15 46.19 -1.42
CA LYS A 683 49.04 46.43 -0.28
C LYS A 683 48.24 46.85 0.95
N TYR A 684 48.39 46.11 2.03
CA TYR A 684 47.86 46.49 3.34
C TYR A 684 48.79 47.47 4.04
N MET A 685 48.25 48.57 4.58
CA MET A 685 49.03 49.67 5.15
C MET A 685 49.05 49.68 6.68
N ILE A 686 48.19 48.89 7.31
CA ILE A 686 48.06 48.71 8.76
C ILE A 686 48.31 47.22 9.11
N PRO A 687 49.06 46.88 10.17
CA PRO A 687 49.18 45.49 10.64
C PRO A 687 47.87 45.01 11.27
N GLY A 688 47.44 43.80 10.94
CA GLY A 688 46.19 43.20 11.39
C GLY A 688 45.90 41.86 10.69
N MET A 689 44.75 41.26 11.00
CA MET A 689 44.18 40.12 10.28
C MET A 689 43.00 40.59 9.44
N TYR A 690 42.97 40.21 8.17
CA TYR A 690 41.93 40.63 7.21
C TYR A 690 41.34 39.41 6.50
N ALA A 691 40.03 39.20 6.65
CA ALA A 691 39.29 38.11 6.00
C ALA A 691 38.90 38.52 4.57
N THR A 692 39.83 38.37 3.63
CA THR A 692 39.62 38.77 2.22
C THR A 692 38.51 37.91 1.61
N GLU A 693 37.49 38.55 1.05
CA GLU A 693 36.35 37.88 0.39
C GLU A 693 36.43 38.04 -1.14
N LEU A 694 36.40 36.93 -1.88
CA LEU A 694 36.10 36.87 -3.30
C LEU A 694 34.62 36.54 -3.49
N LYS A 695 33.94 37.21 -4.43
CA LYS A 695 32.55 36.91 -4.81
C LYS A 695 32.41 36.87 -6.33
N CYS A 696 31.73 35.86 -6.86
CA CYS A 696 31.35 35.70 -8.27
C CYS A 696 29.84 35.86 -8.39
N ARG A 697 29.36 36.56 -9.43
CA ARG A 697 27.92 36.68 -9.71
C ARG A 697 27.66 36.82 -11.20
N ASN A 698 26.64 36.16 -11.72
CA ASN A 698 26.01 36.43 -13.02
C ASN A 698 24.48 36.35 -12.91
N TRP A 699 23.74 36.38 -14.02
CA TRP A 699 22.27 36.36 -13.97
C TRP A 699 21.69 35.06 -13.41
N VAL A 700 22.42 33.95 -13.49
CA VAL A 700 21.91 32.62 -13.11
C VAL A 700 22.40 32.12 -11.75
N SER A 701 23.42 32.76 -11.16
CA SER A 701 24.13 32.21 -10.00
C SER A 701 24.99 33.23 -9.24
N GLN A 702 25.39 32.86 -8.03
CA GLN A 702 26.40 33.56 -7.23
C GLN A 702 27.20 32.57 -6.37
N ASP A 703 28.47 32.88 -6.10
CA ASP A 703 29.37 32.07 -5.27
C ASP A 703 30.34 32.98 -4.49
N GLN A 704 30.91 32.50 -3.37
CA GLN A 704 31.85 33.28 -2.55
C GLN A 704 32.92 32.40 -1.86
N ALA A 705 34.13 32.94 -1.75
CA ALA A 705 35.25 32.31 -1.06
C ALA A 705 36.00 33.32 -0.17
N GLY A 706 36.61 32.84 0.92
CA GLY A 706 37.36 33.67 1.87
C GLY A 706 38.81 33.23 2.05
N TRP A 707 39.71 34.15 2.39
CA TRP A 707 41.09 33.86 2.79
C TRP A 707 41.60 34.79 3.90
N GLU A 708 42.24 34.22 4.92
CA GLU A 708 42.79 35.00 6.03
C GLU A 708 44.17 35.60 5.71
N THR A 709 44.26 36.91 5.84
CA THR A 709 45.44 37.69 5.45
C THR A 709 46.08 38.36 6.66
N GLY A 710 47.16 37.74 7.15
CA GLY A 710 48.01 38.30 8.20
C GLY A 710 48.97 39.37 7.69
N VAL A 711 48.89 40.56 8.27
CA VAL A 711 49.70 41.73 7.91
C VAL A 711 50.51 42.17 9.12
N THR A 712 51.82 42.29 8.94
CA THR A 712 52.78 42.38 10.05
C THR A 712 53.64 43.65 10.00
N LYS A 713 54.26 44.02 11.13
CA LYS A 713 55.16 45.19 11.23
C LYS A 713 56.47 45.04 10.42
N GLY A 714 56.85 43.82 10.05
CA GLY A 714 58.09 43.46 9.33
C GLY A 714 58.14 41.96 9.08
N GLN A 715 59.09 41.48 8.27
CA GLN A 715 59.08 40.10 7.73
C GLN A 715 59.00 39.02 8.82
N CYS A 716 57.93 38.22 8.76
CA CYS A 716 57.65 37.13 9.67
C CYS A 716 56.98 35.98 8.93
N TRP A 717 57.10 34.78 9.50
CA TRP A 717 56.41 33.57 9.08
C TRP A 717 55.56 33.07 10.24
N TRP A 718 54.52 32.27 9.97
CA TRP A 718 53.75 31.56 11.00
C TRP A 718 54.70 30.84 11.99
N PRO A 719 54.43 30.86 13.30
CA PRO A 719 55.26 30.14 14.26
C PRO A 719 55.20 28.65 13.95
N TYR A 720 56.35 27.98 13.93
CA TYR A 720 56.37 26.51 13.86
C TYR A 720 56.13 25.96 15.26
N VAL A 721 55.17 25.05 15.38
CA VAL A 721 54.76 24.40 16.63
C VAL A 721 54.68 22.91 16.36
N ASN A 722 55.30 22.12 17.23
CA ASN A 722 55.27 20.67 17.19
C ASN A 722 55.29 20.14 18.62
N VAL A 723 54.19 19.50 19.01
CA VAL A 723 53.94 18.81 20.27
C VAL A 723 53.88 17.30 20.01
N SER A 724 53.21 16.91 18.93
CA SER A 724 53.03 15.54 18.45
C SER A 724 54.34 14.73 18.38
N SER A 725 55.32 15.16 17.58
CA SER A 725 56.60 14.44 17.43
C SER A 725 57.66 14.82 18.48
N ALA A 726 57.38 15.79 19.36
CA ALA A 726 58.24 16.15 20.48
C ALA A 726 58.14 15.17 21.67
N ASN A 727 57.09 14.32 21.68
CA ASN A 727 56.82 13.36 22.76
C ASN A 727 56.72 11.91 22.25
N PRO A 728 57.74 11.40 21.52
CA PRO A 728 57.69 10.07 20.93
C PRO A 728 57.61 8.98 22.01
N CYS A 729 56.87 7.90 21.73
CA CYS A 729 56.85 6.78 22.64
C CYS A 729 58.21 6.06 22.75
N LYS A 730 58.47 5.48 23.93
CA LYS A 730 59.58 4.57 24.20
C LYS A 730 59.03 3.40 25.02
N ALA A 731 59.19 2.18 24.51
CA ALA A 731 58.81 0.96 25.23
C ALA A 731 59.58 0.87 26.58
N PRO A 732 58.95 0.36 27.66
CA PRO A 732 57.62 -0.27 27.72
C PRO A 732 56.43 0.70 27.79
N MET A 733 56.65 2.01 27.90
CA MET A 733 55.59 3.01 28.14
C MET A 733 54.78 3.38 26.88
N CYS A 734 54.41 2.41 26.04
CA CYS A 734 53.59 2.61 24.85
C CYS A 734 52.19 2.04 25.01
N ASP A 735 51.23 2.73 24.38
CA ASP A 735 49.84 2.30 24.36
C ASP A 735 49.68 1.05 23.50
N GLU A 736 48.87 0.10 23.97
CA GLU A 736 48.70 -1.21 23.33
C GLU A 736 47.78 -1.15 22.11
N ALA A 737 46.84 -0.20 22.07
CA ALA A 737 46.01 0.05 20.89
C ALA A 737 46.72 0.99 19.90
N VAL A 738 47.57 1.90 20.38
CA VAL A 738 48.31 2.86 19.55
C VAL A 738 49.81 2.84 19.90
N PRO A 739 50.63 1.94 19.33
CA PRO A 739 52.04 1.76 19.72
C PRO A 739 52.97 2.97 19.54
N THR A 740 52.54 4.00 18.81
CA THR A 740 53.25 5.29 18.67
C THR A 740 52.93 6.27 19.81
N MET A 741 51.82 6.06 20.53
CA MET A 741 51.36 6.89 21.64
C MET A 741 52.02 6.48 22.96
N ARG A 742 52.39 7.47 23.75
CA ARG A 742 52.99 7.32 25.08
C ARG A 742 51.92 7.08 26.15
N LYS A 743 52.20 6.20 27.11
CA LYS A 743 51.52 6.09 28.42
C LYS A 743 52.27 6.88 29.50
N ALA A 744 51.58 7.28 30.56
CA ALA A 744 52.19 7.78 31.80
C ALA A 744 51.47 7.22 33.02
N TYR A 745 52.23 6.89 34.06
CA TYR A 745 51.69 6.47 35.35
C TYR A 745 51.05 7.65 36.09
N ARG A 746 49.92 7.42 36.75
CA ARG A 746 49.15 8.48 37.42
C ARG A 746 49.90 9.11 38.60
N SER A 747 50.62 8.33 39.39
CA SER A 747 51.46 8.84 40.50
C SER A 747 52.71 9.61 40.04
N GLU A 748 53.13 9.49 38.77
CA GLU A 748 54.36 10.11 38.27
C GLU A 748 54.18 11.54 37.74
N LYS A 749 55.28 12.29 37.71
CA LYS A 749 55.32 13.65 37.16
C LYS A 749 55.25 13.62 35.63
N LEU A 750 54.10 14.01 35.06
CA LEU A 750 53.94 14.15 33.62
C LEU A 750 54.59 15.44 33.09
N ILE A 751 55.39 15.29 32.03
CA ILE A 751 55.94 16.40 31.24
C ILE A 751 55.56 16.17 29.78
N ILE A 752 54.97 17.21 29.16
CA ILE A 752 54.68 17.30 27.73
C ILE A 752 55.61 18.36 27.13
N TYR A 753 56.48 17.93 26.22
CA TYR A 753 57.44 18.81 25.55
C TYR A 753 56.84 19.50 24.32
N SER A 754 57.37 20.65 23.93
CA SER A 754 57.14 21.21 22.59
C SER A 754 58.45 21.63 21.91
N ASN A 755 58.48 21.49 20.59
CA ASN A 755 59.48 22.09 19.72
C ASN A 755 58.83 23.25 18.97
N VAL A 756 59.25 24.48 19.30
CA VAL A 756 58.66 25.72 18.80
C VAL A 756 59.73 26.63 18.24
N THR A 757 59.54 27.12 17.00
CA THR A 757 60.49 28.01 16.31
C THR A 757 59.79 29.27 15.80
N ILE A 758 60.23 30.44 16.28
CA ILE A 758 59.66 31.75 15.94
C ILE A 758 60.56 32.45 14.91
N ASN A 759 60.25 32.28 13.62
CA ASN A 759 60.92 33.01 12.56
C ASN A 759 60.17 34.32 12.25
N CYS A 760 60.52 35.38 12.97
CA CYS A 760 59.94 36.71 12.79
C CYS A 760 60.97 37.80 13.12
N THR A 761 60.90 38.92 12.41
CA THR A 761 61.72 40.12 12.67
C THR A 761 61.02 41.12 13.58
N ALA A 762 59.67 41.16 13.57
CA ALA A 762 58.88 42.06 14.43
C ALA A 762 58.85 41.64 15.90
N THR A 763 58.97 40.35 16.20
CA THR A 763 59.00 39.81 17.58
C THR A 763 59.79 38.52 17.66
N LYS A 764 60.37 38.25 18.84
CA LYS A 764 60.95 36.96 19.24
C LYS A 764 60.25 36.34 20.47
N ILE A 765 59.20 36.99 20.96
CA ILE A 765 58.45 36.60 22.15
C ILE A 765 57.12 36.00 21.70
N ALA A 766 56.73 34.88 22.29
CA ALA A 766 55.38 34.31 22.18
C ALA A 766 54.88 33.92 23.57
N PHE A 767 53.55 33.93 23.70
CA PHE A 767 52.84 33.29 24.80
C PHE A 767 52.52 31.84 24.41
N PHE A 768 52.68 30.94 25.36
CA PHE A 768 52.34 29.53 25.25
C PHE A 768 51.06 29.31 26.05
N TRP A 769 50.04 28.76 25.42
CA TRP A 769 48.76 28.43 26.05
C TRP A 769 48.45 26.96 25.85
N TRP A 770 48.51 26.19 26.93
CA TRP A 770 48.09 24.79 26.95
C TRP A 770 46.63 24.66 27.34
N ARG A 771 45.95 23.72 26.67
CA ARG A 771 44.62 23.23 27.02
C ARG A 771 44.67 21.70 27.07
N VAL A 772 43.97 21.12 28.03
CA VAL A 772 43.99 19.67 28.30
C VAL A 772 42.57 19.15 28.28
N PHE A 773 42.30 18.12 27.48
CA PHE A 773 40.97 17.59 27.28
C PHE A 773 40.93 16.11 27.63
N LYS A 774 40.02 15.68 28.51
CA LYS A 774 39.72 14.27 28.78
C LYS A 774 38.72 13.77 27.73
N GLN A 775 39.06 12.69 27.05
CA GLN A 775 38.18 12.06 26.06
C GLN A 775 37.23 11.07 26.73
N ASN A 776 35.96 11.06 26.32
CA ASN A 776 34.95 10.14 26.84
C ASN A 776 35.20 8.68 26.41
N LEU A 777 34.64 7.72 27.15
CA LEU A 777 34.83 6.28 26.95
C LEU A 777 34.45 5.78 25.54
N GLU A 778 33.52 6.45 24.88
CA GLU A 778 33.03 6.14 23.53
C GLU A 778 33.84 6.86 22.42
N GLY A 779 34.80 7.71 22.79
CA GLY A 779 35.69 8.42 21.86
C GLY A 779 35.11 9.67 21.18
N GLU A 780 33.78 9.82 21.12
CA GLU A 780 33.12 10.86 20.30
C GLU A 780 33.20 12.30 20.86
N ASN A 781 33.46 12.47 22.17
CA ASN A 781 33.40 13.77 22.84
C ASN A 781 34.60 14.02 23.78
N GLU A 782 34.95 15.30 23.95
CA GLU A 782 36.04 15.80 24.79
C GLU A 782 35.52 16.75 25.89
N THR A 783 36.18 16.77 27.04
CA THR A 783 35.88 17.67 28.17
C THR A 783 37.14 18.38 28.67
N GLU A 784 37.13 19.70 28.82
CA GLU A 784 38.31 20.47 29.21
C GLU A 784 38.62 20.37 30.71
N VAL A 785 39.86 20.01 31.05
CA VAL A 785 40.37 19.93 32.41
C VAL A 785 40.83 21.32 32.86
N THR A 786 40.02 21.96 33.70
CA THR A 786 40.23 23.36 34.12
C THR A 786 41.09 23.52 35.38
N ASP A 787 41.17 22.49 36.24
CA ASP A 787 42.13 22.45 37.35
C ASP A 787 43.30 21.53 37.00
N LEU A 788 44.50 22.12 36.91
CA LEU A 788 45.76 21.43 36.65
C LEU A 788 46.68 21.46 37.90
N LYS A 789 46.09 21.50 39.11
CA LYS A 789 46.74 21.53 40.43
C LYS A 789 47.93 22.51 40.53
N GLY A 790 47.81 23.68 39.89
CA GLY A 790 48.79 24.77 39.92
C GLY A 790 49.90 24.75 38.87
N ALA A 791 49.78 23.96 37.80
CA ALA A 791 50.71 23.97 36.67
C ALA A 791 50.76 25.33 35.92
N ASP A 792 51.92 25.68 35.34
CA ASP A 792 52.03 26.82 34.42
C ASP A 792 51.56 26.42 33.01
N TYR A 793 50.31 26.73 32.69
CA TYR A 793 49.66 26.44 31.41
C TYR A 793 49.46 27.67 30.52
N TYR A 794 49.71 28.89 31.02
CA TYR A 794 49.55 30.14 30.26
C TYR A 794 50.59 31.19 30.65
N SER A 795 51.72 31.20 29.96
CA SER A 795 52.77 32.21 30.17
C SER A 795 53.77 32.27 29.01
N ILE A 796 54.77 33.16 29.09
CA ILE A 796 55.96 33.13 28.22
C ILE A 796 56.96 32.03 28.60
N GLY A 797 56.80 31.40 29.77
CA GLY A 797 57.62 30.30 30.30
C GLY A 797 57.03 28.91 30.05
N ALA A 798 55.71 28.81 29.84
CA ALA A 798 54.91 27.59 29.66
C ALA A 798 55.19 26.82 28.35
N ARG A 799 56.43 26.84 27.83
CA ARG A 799 56.80 26.18 26.57
C ARG A 799 56.62 24.65 26.61
N ASN A 800 56.73 24.05 27.79
CA ASN A 800 56.44 22.64 28.05
C ASN A 800 55.41 22.58 29.19
N LEU A 801 54.34 21.79 29.05
CA LEU A 801 53.41 21.57 30.16
C LEU A 801 54.04 20.60 31.17
N ILE A 802 53.93 20.94 32.45
CA ILE A 802 54.47 20.15 33.55
C ILE A 802 53.36 19.96 34.59
N LEU A 803 52.89 18.71 34.74
CA LEU A 803 51.89 18.33 35.73
C LEU A 803 52.53 17.46 36.81
N THR A 804 52.07 17.59 38.05
CA THR A 804 52.44 16.69 39.16
C THR A 804 51.71 15.34 39.05
N GLY A 805 52.20 14.32 39.77
CA GLY A 805 51.43 13.10 39.98
C GLY A 805 50.06 13.39 40.60
N ASN A 806 49.09 12.51 40.34
CA ASN A 806 47.70 12.59 40.81
C ASN A 806 46.98 13.91 40.41
N THR A 807 47.46 14.60 39.36
CA THR A 807 46.78 15.78 38.77
C THR A 807 45.67 15.38 37.80
N LEU A 808 45.85 14.27 37.07
CA LEU A 808 44.88 13.72 36.14
C LEU A 808 44.34 12.39 36.68
N GLU A 809 43.12 12.05 36.30
CA GLU A 809 42.53 10.72 36.50
C GLU A 809 42.97 9.77 35.39
N TYR A 810 42.70 8.46 35.53
CA TYR A 810 42.85 7.51 34.43
C TYR A 810 42.00 7.92 33.20
N GLY A 811 42.53 7.67 32.01
CA GLY A 811 41.85 7.98 30.75
C GLY A 811 42.79 8.40 29.63
N LEU A 812 42.19 8.66 28.47
CA LEU A 812 42.88 9.21 27.30
C LEU A 812 42.69 10.74 27.29
N TYR A 813 43.79 11.47 27.11
CA TYR A 813 43.78 12.93 27.12
C TYR A 813 44.44 13.51 25.87
N ARG A 814 43.83 14.57 25.32
CA ARG A 814 44.41 15.43 24.29
C ARG A 814 45.07 16.65 24.94
N PHE A 815 46.30 16.93 24.56
CA PHE A 815 47.08 18.08 25.02
C PHE A 815 47.31 19.01 23.84
N GLU A 816 46.71 20.19 23.86
CA GLU A 816 46.76 21.22 22.82
C GLU A 816 47.65 22.37 23.29
N LEU A 817 48.57 22.83 22.42
CA LEU A 817 49.35 24.03 22.63
C LEU A 817 49.06 25.04 21.53
N ASN A 818 48.51 26.20 21.88
CA ASN A 818 48.55 27.39 21.05
C ASN A 818 49.82 28.20 21.37
N VAL A 819 50.54 28.65 20.33
CA VAL A 819 51.67 29.57 20.45
C VAL A 819 51.33 30.88 19.76
N SER A 820 50.97 31.89 20.55
CA SER A 820 50.59 33.23 20.09
C SER A 820 51.76 34.20 20.15
N MET A 821 52.17 34.79 19.03
CA MET A 821 53.31 35.70 18.97
C MET A 821 52.97 37.11 19.50
N ASN A 822 53.81 37.64 20.39
CA ASN A 822 53.53 38.89 21.10
C ASN A 822 53.62 40.12 20.18
N GLU A 823 52.72 41.09 20.40
CA GLU A 823 52.49 42.29 19.58
C GLU A 823 52.12 42.05 18.10
N THR A 824 51.81 40.81 17.72
CA THR A 824 51.43 40.44 16.35
C THR A 824 50.11 39.68 16.36
N MET A 825 49.01 40.45 16.37
CA MET A 825 47.63 39.96 16.44
C MET A 825 47.36 38.94 15.31
N GLY A 826 46.89 37.75 15.69
CA GLY A 826 46.57 36.65 14.76
C GLY A 826 47.78 35.97 14.11
N MET A 827 49.01 36.17 14.60
CA MET A 827 50.13 35.26 14.31
C MET A 827 50.28 34.24 15.42
N ASP A 828 49.48 33.18 15.33
CA ASP A 828 49.57 32.00 16.16
C ASP A 828 49.58 30.70 15.35
N ARG A 829 49.84 29.58 16.03
CA ARG A 829 49.65 28.22 15.50
C ARG A 829 49.38 27.30 16.68
N GLN A 830 48.58 26.27 16.44
CA GLN A 830 48.39 25.15 17.37
C GLN A 830 48.96 23.83 16.82
N ASP A 831 49.41 22.97 17.73
CA ASP A 831 49.58 21.52 17.52
C ASP A 831 49.11 20.78 18.79
N SER A 832 48.82 19.48 18.67
CA SER A 832 48.36 18.67 19.82
C SER A 832 48.90 17.24 19.79
N LEU A 833 48.81 16.55 20.94
CA LEU A 833 49.03 15.11 21.03
C LEU A 833 47.97 14.42 21.88
N PHE A 834 47.90 13.10 21.78
CA PHE A 834 47.18 12.24 22.70
C PHE A 834 48.15 11.44 23.59
N LEU A 835 47.77 11.20 24.84
CA LEU A 835 48.51 10.39 25.81
C LEU A 835 47.53 9.76 26.80
N ARG A 836 47.79 8.52 27.23
CA ARG A 836 46.97 7.82 28.24
C ARG A 836 47.59 7.89 29.64
N ILE A 837 46.77 8.21 30.63
CA ILE A 837 47.08 8.07 32.05
C ILE A 837 46.62 6.68 32.50
N VAL A 838 47.53 5.90 33.08
CA VAL A 838 47.34 4.51 33.51
C VAL A 838 47.76 4.28 34.96
N GLU A 839 47.29 3.17 35.51
CA GLU A 839 47.56 2.66 36.84
C GLU A 839 49.06 2.46 37.12
N THR A 840 49.51 2.90 38.28
CA THR A 840 50.87 2.63 38.77
C THR A 840 50.92 1.24 39.41
N PRO A 841 51.94 0.40 39.13
CA PRO A 841 52.05 -0.91 39.76
C PRO A 841 52.05 -0.86 41.30
N LEU A 842 51.16 -1.64 41.91
CA LEU A 842 51.02 -1.75 43.37
C LEU A 842 52.33 -2.17 44.05
N VAL A 843 52.59 -1.62 45.24
CA VAL A 843 53.72 -2.04 46.07
C VAL A 843 53.22 -3.08 47.08
N ALA A 844 53.62 -4.34 46.92
CA ALA A 844 53.27 -5.44 47.82
C ALA A 844 54.48 -5.89 48.68
N LYS A 845 54.30 -5.98 50.01
CA LYS A 845 55.35 -6.36 50.98
C LYS A 845 54.76 -7.07 52.21
N ILE A 846 55.50 -8.02 52.76
CA ILE A 846 55.14 -8.75 53.99
C ILE A 846 55.98 -8.24 55.16
N ALA A 847 55.33 -7.87 56.27
CA ALA A 847 56.02 -7.52 57.51
C ALA A 847 56.70 -8.76 58.11
N GLY A 848 57.97 -8.62 58.51
CA GLY A 848 58.82 -9.75 58.91
C GLY A 848 59.62 -10.38 57.76
N GLY A 849 59.26 -10.10 56.50
CA GLY A 849 60.01 -10.54 55.31
C GLY A 849 59.58 -11.90 54.74
N GLU A 850 60.35 -12.37 53.76
CA GLU A 850 59.97 -13.48 52.86
C GLU A 850 60.13 -14.89 53.46
N TYR A 851 60.82 -15.04 54.60
CA TYR A 851 61.13 -16.35 55.17
C TYR A 851 61.26 -16.32 56.69
N VAL A 852 60.70 -17.34 57.35
CA VAL A 852 60.77 -17.50 58.81
C VAL A 852 60.97 -18.97 59.19
N MET A 853 61.83 -19.21 60.19
CA MET A 853 62.00 -20.53 60.82
C MET A 853 61.38 -20.52 62.23
N ARG A 854 60.78 -21.65 62.63
CA ARG A 854 60.24 -21.90 63.97
C ARG A 854 60.65 -23.31 64.44
N PRO A 855 60.95 -23.50 65.73
CA PRO A 855 61.21 -24.83 66.27
C PRO A 855 59.92 -25.66 66.35
N TRP A 856 60.03 -26.97 66.11
CA TRP A 856 58.88 -27.88 66.13
C TRP A 856 58.35 -28.09 67.55
N GLY A 857 57.03 -27.97 67.74
CA GLY A 857 56.37 -28.08 69.05
C GLY A 857 56.29 -26.76 69.83
N ASP A 858 56.65 -25.63 69.23
CA ASP A 858 56.31 -24.30 69.75
C ASP A 858 54.81 -24.03 69.56
N PHE A 859 54.17 -23.41 70.56
CA PHE A 859 52.73 -23.12 70.57
C PHE A 859 52.41 -21.65 70.27
N LEU A 860 53.41 -20.83 69.94
CA LEU A 860 53.21 -19.45 69.50
C LEU A 860 52.51 -19.40 68.12
N PRO A 861 51.45 -18.58 67.93
CA PRO A 861 50.80 -18.43 66.64
C PRO A 861 51.74 -17.76 65.62
N LEU A 862 51.57 -18.12 64.35
CA LEU A 862 52.25 -17.46 63.22
C LEU A 862 51.38 -16.30 62.72
N GLU A 863 51.79 -15.08 63.05
CA GLU A 863 51.24 -13.85 62.48
C GLU A 863 51.89 -13.57 61.12
N ILE A 864 51.09 -13.21 60.11
CA ILE A 864 51.55 -12.84 58.76
C ILE A 864 50.78 -11.59 58.32
N ASP A 865 51.48 -10.46 58.29
CA ASP A 865 50.92 -9.15 57.93
C ASP A 865 51.42 -8.73 56.54
N GLY A 866 50.49 -8.52 55.62
CA GLY A 866 50.74 -7.95 54.29
C GLY A 866 50.30 -6.49 54.16
N GLY A 867 49.56 -5.96 55.15
CA GLY A 867 48.94 -4.63 55.09
C GLY A 867 49.90 -3.49 55.40
N THR A 868 50.72 -3.61 56.46
CA THR A 868 51.52 -2.49 56.99
C THR A 868 52.48 -1.86 55.98
N PHE A 869 53.02 -2.66 55.05
CA PHE A 869 54.04 -2.20 54.09
C PHE A 869 53.59 -2.26 52.61
N SER A 870 52.35 -2.68 52.35
CA SER A 870 51.77 -2.67 51.00
C SER A 870 50.91 -1.42 50.79
N TYR A 871 51.00 -0.79 49.61
CA TYR A 871 50.20 0.39 49.28
C TYR A 871 50.05 0.59 47.76
N ASP A 872 49.02 1.35 47.39
CA ASP A 872 48.77 1.81 46.03
C ASP A 872 49.43 3.19 45.84
N PRO A 873 50.35 3.37 44.88
CA PRO A 873 50.97 4.67 44.61
C PRO A 873 50.03 5.76 44.07
N ASP A 874 48.86 5.39 43.51
CA ASP A 874 47.90 6.33 42.92
C ASP A 874 46.89 6.90 43.92
N MET A 875 46.85 6.34 45.14
CA MET A 875 46.00 6.83 46.24
C MET A 875 46.66 8.01 46.97
N GLU A 876 45.87 9.02 47.37
CA GLU A 876 46.41 10.21 48.06
C GLU A 876 46.81 9.94 49.52
N ASP A 877 46.30 8.87 50.15
CA ASP A 877 46.76 8.36 51.45
C ASP A 877 47.36 6.94 51.31
N PRO A 878 48.68 6.75 51.52
CA PRO A 878 49.33 5.44 51.52
C PRO A 878 48.84 4.48 52.63
N ALA A 879 48.09 4.96 53.62
CA ALA A 879 47.43 4.10 54.62
C ALA A 879 46.17 3.41 54.06
N ASP A 880 45.57 3.90 52.96
CA ASP A 880 44.40 3.28 52.36
C ASP A 880 44.72 1.88 51.82
N LYS A 881 43.78 0.95 52.01
CA LYS A 881 43.81 -0.46 51.57
C LYS A 881 42.52 -0.85 50.87
N THR A 882 41.65 0.11 50.54
CA THR A 882 40.35 -0.12 49.89
C THR A 882 40.56 -0.88 48.58
N GLY A 883 39.95 -2.06 48.45
CA GLY A 883 40.11 -2.94 47.29
C GLY A 883 41.30 -3.91 47.36
N MET A 884 42.16 -3.85 48.38
CA MET A 884 43.21 -4.84 48.60
C MET A 884 42.70 -6.05 49.38
N GLU A 885 42.95 -7.26 48.87
CA GLU A 885 42.69 -8.51 49.57
C GLU A 885 44.00 -9.31 49.75
N PHE A 886 44.30 -9.72 50.99
CA PHE A 886 45.49 -10.48 51.33
C PHE A 886 45.13 -11.96 51.54
N ILE A 887 45.52 -12.82 50.59
CA ILE A 887 45.18 -14.25 50.61
C ILE A 887 46.41 -15.08 50.99
N TRP A 888 46.35 -15.72 52.16
CA TRP A 888 47.39 -16.63 52.62
C TRP A 888 47.08 -18.08 52.23
N LEU A 889 47.94 -18.64 51.37
CA LEU A 889 47.90 -20.06 50.96
C LEU A 889 49.04 -20.83 51.63
N CYS A 890 48.79 -22.10 51.97
CA CYS A 890 49.80 -23.02 52.49
C CYS A 890 49.87 -24.31 51.67
N ARG A 891 51.08 -24.87 51.53
CA ARG A 891 51.36 -26.14 50.87
C ARG A 891 52.54 -26.84 51.54
N ARG A 892 52.58 -28.18 51.50
CA ARG A 892 53.79 -28.94 51.82
C ARG A 892 54.80 -28.90 50.66
N THR A 893 56.06 -29.20 50.94
CA THR A 893 57.18 -28.98 50.02
C THR A 893 57.06 -29.69 48.66
N CYS A 894 56.40 -30.86 48.58
CA CYS A 894 56.21 -31.58 47.31
C CYS A 894 54.83 -31.36 46.67
N GLU A 895 53.94 -30.57 47.29
CA GLU A 895 52.63 -30.21 46.73
C GLU A 895 52.78 -29.04 45.74
N SER A 896 51.94 -29.01 44.71
CA SER A 896 51.77 -27.81 43.87
C SER A 896 50.90 -26.78 44.59
N TRP A 897 50.99 -25.50 44.19
CA TRP A 897 49.92 -24.55 44.50
C TRP A 897 48.61 -24.96 43.78
N PRO A 898 47.43 -24.57 44.28
CA PRO A 898 46.17 -24.78 43.55
C PRO A 898 46.18 -23.97 42.25
N GLN A 899 45.78 -24.57 41.12
CA GLN A 899 45.82 -23.92 39.80
C GLN A 899 45.03 -22.61 39.75
N GLU A 900 43.91 -22.56 40.47
CA GLU A 900 43.01 -21.41 40.65
C GLU A 900 43.71 -20.12 41.12
N PHE A 901 44.92 -20.21 41.67
CA PHE A 901 45.72 -19.06 42.14
C PHE A 901 47.04 -18.87 41.37
N THR A 902 47.27 -19.61 40.26
CA THR A 902 48.54 -19.55 39.52
C THR A 902 48.45 -19.07 38.08
N GLU A 903 47.25 -18.91 37.51
CA GLU A 903 47.08 -18.55 36.09
C GLU A 903 46.88 -17.03 35.87
N ASP A 904 46.37 -16.29 36.87
CA ASP A 904 46.06 -14.85 36.76
C ASP A 904 46.98 -13.89 37.56
N TYR A 905 48.02 -14.39 38.26
CA TYR A 905 48.81 -13.58 39.21
C TYR A 905 50.27 -13.37 38.79
N ASN A 906 50.73 -12.10 38.80
CA ASN A 906 52.13 -11.75 38.64
C ASN A 906 52.96 -12.15 39.88
N VAL A 907 53.72 -13.24 39.77
CA VAL A 907 54.55 -13.79 40.87
C VAL A 907 55.76 -12.89 41.14
N ALA A 908 55.72 -12.11 42.22
CA ALA A 908 56.80 -11.21 42.62
C ALA A 908 58.10 -11.94 43.05
N VAL A 909 57.97 -13.10 43.70
CA VAL A 909 59.09 -13.96 44.13
C VAL A 909 58.72 -15.43 43.92
N SER A 910 59.55 -16.19 43.22
CA SER A 910 59.32 -17.62 42.96
C SER A 910 60.02 -18.51 43.99
N MET A 911 59.30 -19.52 44.50
CA MET A 911 59.89 -20.54 45.38
C MET A 911 60.76 -21.54 44.60
N PRO A 912 61.78 -22.15 45.24
CA PRO A 912 62.58 -23.20 44.62
C PRO A 912 61.74 -24.38 44.11
N PRO A 913 62.10 -25.01 42.97
CA PRO A 913 61.31 -26.09 42.37
C PRO A 913 61.29 -27.35 43.24
N ASN A 914 60.09 -27.92 43.41
CA ASN A 914 59.87 -29.15 44.15
C ASN A 914 60.63 -30.33 43.50
N ASN A 915 61.50 -31.02 44.24
CA ASN A 915 62.15 -32.24 43.77
C ASN A 915 62.16 -33.32 44.87
N CYS A 916 60.97 -33.78 45.23
CA CYS A 916 60.75 -34.75 46.31
C CYS A 916 59.48 -35.58 46.08
N SER A 917 59.42 -36.76 46.68
CA SER A 917 58.29 -37.70 46.61
C SER A 917 57.88 -38.18 48.00
N TYR A 918 56.57 -38.31 48.23
CA TYR A 918 56.01 -38.93 49.43
C TYR A 918 55.73 -40.41 49.18
N SER A 919 55.93 -41.25 50.21
CA SER A 919 55.74 -42.70 50.15
C SER A 919 54.32 -43.16 50.49
N ASP A 920 53.50 -42.29 51.08
CA ASP A 920 52.09 -42.53 51.42
C ASP A 920 51.22 -41.39 50.87
N VAL A 921 49.94 -41.68 50.64
CA VAL A 921 48.91 -40.70 50.24
C VAL A 921 48.19 -40.07 51.43
N THR A 922 48.28 -40.65 52.64
CA THR A 922 47.74 -40.08 53.90
C THR A 922 48.66 -39.05 54.57
N ASP A 923 49.52 -38.42 53.78
CA ASP A 923 50.55 -37.45 54.22
C ASP A 923 50.53 -36.16 53.38
N ARG A 924 49.33 -35.81 52.89
CA ARG A 924 49.00 -34.59 52.13
C ARG A 924 48.25 -33.60 53.02
N GLY A 925 48.15 -32.34 52.59
CA GLY A 925 47.40 -31.29 53.29
C GLY A 925 48.12 -30.68 54.50
N CYS A 926 47.92 -29.38 54.74
CA CYS A 926 48.68 -28.63 55.75
C CYS A 926 48.07 -28.65 57.16
N ASN A 927 46.80 -29.04 57.32
CA ASN A 927 46.08 -29.06 58.59
C ASN A 927 45.52 -30.46 58.86
N LYS A 928 45.73 -30.99 60.07
CA LYS A 928 45.02 -32.19 60.55
C LYS A 928 43.94 -31.82 61.55
N VAL A 929 42.71 -31.80 61.07
CA VAL A 929 41.47 -31.78 61.86
C VAL A 929 40.63 -32.98 61.37
N ASP A 930 40.15 -33.79 62.30
CA ASP A 930 39.13 -34.84 62.10
C ASP A 930 39.39 -35.93 61.02
N MET A 931 40.67 -36.23 60.74
CA MET A 931 41.13 -37.40 59.98
C MET A 931 40.71 -37.51 58.49
N PHE A 932 40.34 -36.40 57.85
CA PHE A 932 40.32 -36.29 56.38
C PHE A 932 41.32 -35.23 55.91
N ASP A 933 42.35 -35.66 55.19
CA ASP A 933 43.34 -34.77 54.58
C ASP A 933 42.83 -34.22 53.24
N SER A 934 42.82 -32.90 53.07
CA SER A 934 42.61 -32.23 51.78
C SER A 934 43.62 -31.11 51.55
N SER A 935 44.20 -31.05 50.36
CA SER A 935 45.13 -30.00 49.93
C SER A 935 44.38 -28.75 49.46
N GLY A 936 44.85 -27.55 49.84
CA GLY A 936 44.40 -26.29 49.25
C GLY A 936 43.28 -25.54 49.95
N THR A 937 42.91 -25.89 51.20
CA THR A 937 41.98 -25.08 52.00
C THR A 937 42.60 -23.72 52.37
N SER A 938 42.02 -22.62 51.88
CA SER A 938 42.46 -21.26 52.21
C SER A 938 41.99 -20.84 53.61
N LEU A 939 42.90 -20.27 54.41
CA LEU A 939 42.56 -19.65 55.69
C LEU A 939 42.16 -18.20 55.45
N LYS A 940 40.93 -18.00 54.97
CA LYS A 940 40.38 -16.66 54.70
C LYS A 940 40.00 -15.94 56.01
N TYR A 941 41.02 -15.44 56.71
CA TYR A 941 40.86 -14.55 57.85
C TYR A 941 40.31 -13.20 57.39
N ILE A 942 38.98 -13.04 57.46
CA ILE A 942 38.35 -11.72 57.40
C ILE A 942 38.66 -11.03 58.74
N ALA A 943 39.48 -9.98 58.71
CA ALA A 943 39.90 -9.22 59.88
C ALA A 943 38.81 -8.25 60.36
N ASP A 944 37.64 -8.79 60.70
CA ASP A 944 36.46 -8.05 61.13
C ASP A 944 36.57 -7.60 62.61
N THR A 945 37.61 -6.80 62.91
CA THR A 945 37.68 -5.92 64.10
C THR A 945 38.88 -4.96 63.99
N ILE A 946 38.62 -3.73 63.59
CA ILE A 946 39.55 -2.60 63.78
C ILE A 946 39.37 -2.06 65.21
N LEU A 947 40.49 -1.66 65.84
CA LEU A 947 40.56 -0.96 67.12
C LEU A 947 41.32 0.36 66.92
#